data_AF-A0A970KBS6-F1
#
_entry.id   AF-A0A970KBS6-F1
#
_cell.length_a   1.000
_cell.length_b   1.000
_cell.length_c   1.000
_cell.angle_alpha   90.00
_cell.angle_beta   90.00
_cell.angle_gamma   90.00
#
_symmetry.space_group_name_H-M   'P 1'
#
loop_
_entity.id
_entity.type
_entity.pdbx_description
1 polymer ?
#
loop_
_entity_poly.entity_id
_entity_poly.type
_entity_poly.pdbx_seq_one_letter_code
_entity_poly.pdbx_strand_id
1 'polypeptide(L)'
;MKRIWIIILTLLLVFPLAGVVQETASLKHFLYGNEPNCAYDNWISHLAEGIAIQGYNTYAPYDRQTNGFGDFVVPNDDQLTAWNYIVGLFLAGYFDEAQTTINAVGFPYQVVLFYDTDSGITYRMLREVPNPEYYDDNGTDDTYDDENGAFAYGWGLYLYNPLGSRPVIVTVPHPCDDFPTPAFALEAFQIWDAQFLLINGAGREVRWTNQGSYNNSKSLSDPTRLYNHPFNVCYKMFADLIRTEFNIREFSPQIHSYDWNYHPGYPNVQISAGYNRLCPNLPIRDLSSRKLDMINKGHHIMIPANTVGFHREVYLNDFYGVNYDLYPFLFDDGEHCYEVNNYIDLPAYSQNYQMLYTQSGTTDYDVYDPFLHTEMDELPNSYELTENTYKWFYGWNEALQCWNFDHLFDNFRMYYLRWVYDLESVMDEMFAMNDGLIPPTPVGFSIQNQSLNSITLNWQKVDCYDFDTFEILYSINPIDGSNYQIYNRNNNAILASPYCESVTVPGLSSSNSYFFKIRSKDKNGNYSELSNQITTIPAPATIYTFTAHGLDNEVRLFWGVSGQTNNLGYKVYRKAPTQTDYTLIDSYLTNPSLANTSVSNYTYWDYNVTNGQNWDYIISCTNVNNQEFFYNYPVSAAVRPIHNLTLTNSTATLIDTIYFAQNPYASDSQDAYYDITKSNPSGSSYVWSAFWEAYWGSNGTALSREVKGGYDTALDLKTWTIRIRSTEVNTPLYLSASDNFNRAEKLYIYDSGNGTWHNLFSGPYQFMVPNNNVRTMTLYWGNLQPKISHINQNNQLFQGGNNITFQWSAQNSFLIDHLDLYVKNESDSLFLTGNIPGNQNSWIYNIPPNVDMQKARFYINCYAVDGLIQTFVSPYTFALVPRMILHSNEAGWQTRSQIWPDLTPPVETLFGNGAIALTPTNEGTWQENDDLLFGIAYWINAPAVNFFNSTAEICPTEINSFPLQPGWNFIANPHYCSYSVQSLRFLVGTNPFLYSEMIAQNLVSRTVFVYREGKFQSVDTILPFEAFYIKYYGDQSLNTYLRFYPYFEAPEIDPPDNFWQFKVNVSSAGSNADEFVLGTNPIATDGYDFYLDLPSAPEKPFPGLSVFITREAPEDIFFRDKKLSAEFREAFSPVNQQEKIWHFNLVCNSTSPVEFNLSDIDLPNDYT
;
A
#
# COMPACT_ATOMS: atom_id res chain seq x y z
N MET A 1 36.09 14.56 -68.61
CA MET A 1 35.64 14.98 -67.26
C MET A 1 34.13 14.80 -67.04
N LYS A 2 33.21 15.35 -67.85
CA LYS A 2 31.74 15.18 -67.63
C LYS A 2 31.21 13.74 -67.64
N ARG A 3 31.78 12.81 -68.43
CA ARG A 3 31.37 11.39 -68.42
C ARG A 3 31.78 10.62 -67.17
N ILE A 4 32.88 11.01 -66.51
CA ILE A 4 33.33 10.38 -65.25
C ILE A 4 32.43 10.82 -64.09
N TRP A 5 32.04 12.11 -64.05
CA TRP A 5 31.10 12.61 -63.04
C TRP A 5 29.70 12.02 -63.18
N ILE A 6 29.21 11.79 -64.39
CA ILE A 6 27.93 11.11 -64.60
C ILE A 6 28.03 9.64 -64.17
N ILE A 7 29.12 8.92 -64.50
CA ILE A 7 29.29 7.54 -64.02
C ILE A 7 29.39 7.47 -62.48
N ILE A 8 30.07 8.42 -61.83
CA ILE A 8 30.13 8.51 -60.36
C ILE A 8 28.76 8.84 -59.75
N LEU A 9 28.02 9.81 -60.30
CA LEU A 9 26.67 10.12 -59.82
C LEU A 9 25.67 8.97 -60.08
N THR A 10 25.80 8.26 -61.19
CA THR A 10 24.92 7.12 -61.49
C THR A 10 25.31 5.88 -60.68
N LEU A 11 26.58 5.73 -60.28
CA LEU A 11 27.01 4.71 -59.31
C LEU A 11 26.58 5.04 -57.87
N LEU A 12 26.46 6.33 -57.53
CA LEU A 12 25.90 6.81 -56.25
C LEU A 12 24.35 6.72 -56.19
N LEU A 13 23.67 6.66 -57.35
CA LEU A 13 22.21 6.58 -57.45
C LEU A 13 21.67 5.13 -57.64
N VAL A 14 22.55 4.12 -57.72
CA VAL A 14 22.17 2.70 -58.00
C VAL A 14 22.48 1.75 -56.83
N PHE A 15 22.91 2.26 -55.68
CA PHE A 15 22.85 1.50 -54.43
C PHE A 15 22.00 2.28 -53.44
N PRO A 16 20.81 1.80 -53.02
CA PRO A 16 20.41 2.07 -51.66
C PRO A 16 21.47 1.38 -50.81
N LEU A 17 22.36 2.14 -50.17
CA LEU A 17 23.06 1.62 -49.01
C LEU A 17 21.98 1.44 -47.94
N ALA A 18 21.24 0.32 -48.03
CA ALA A 18 20.41 -0.20 -46.96
C ALA A 18 21.36 -0.72 -45.88
N GLY A 19 22.02 0.22 -45.20
CA GLY A 19 22.99 -0.06 -44.17
C GLY A 19 22.33 -0.05 -42.80
N VAL A 20 22.89 -0.83 -41.90
CA VAL A 20 22.68 -0.74 -40.45
C VAL A 20 22.91 0.71 -40.00
N VAL A 21 22.00 1.25 -39.18
CA VAL A 21 22.10 2.61 -38.65
C VAL A 21 23.17 2.64 -37.55
N GLN A 22 23.96 3.70 -37.49
CA GLN A 22 24.94 3.93 -36.43
C GLN A 22 24.69 5.29 -35.81
N GLU A 23 24.50 5.32 -34.49
CA GLU A 23 24.23 6.54 -33.73
C GLU A 23 25.21 6.66 -32.57
N THR A 24 25.53 7.88 -32.18
CA THR A 24 26.40 8.22 -31.04
C THR A 24 25.72 9.34 -30.27
N ALA A 25 25.11 8.98 -29.15
CA ALA A 25 24.05 9.76 -28.52
C ALA A 25 23.82 9.28 -27.07
N SER A 26 23.10 10.06 -26.26
CA SER A 26 22.62 9.62 -24.94
C SER A 26 21.47 8.63 -25.10
N LEU A 27 21.59 7.43 -24.54
CA LEU A 27 20.50 6.44 -24.55
C LEU A 27 19.31 6.91 -23.69
N LYS A 28 19.59 7.63 -22.59
CA LYS A 28 18.58 8.24 -21.74
C LYS A 28 17.73 9.23 -22.53
N HIS A 29 18.36 10.20 -23.18
CA HIS A 29 17.64 11.23 -23.95
C HIS A 29 17.00 10.67 -25.23
N PHE A 30 17.56 9.62 -25.83
CA PHE A 30 16.84 8.89 -26.89
C PHE A 30 15.52 8.29 -26.39
N LEU A 31 15.50 7.75 -25.17
CA LEU A 31 14.31 7.10 -24.63
C LEU A 31 13.25 8.10 -24.13
N TYR A 32 13.66 9.13 -23.38
CA TYR A 32 12.74 10.07 -22.72
C TYR A 32 13.25 11.51 -22.60
N GLY A 33 13.89 12.05 -23.65
CA GLY A 33 14.36 13.44 -23.68
C GLY A 33 14.67 13.94 -25.08
N ASN A 34 15.54 14.96 -25.18
CA ASN A 34 15.95 15.56 -26.45
C ASN A 34 17.38 15.11 -26.84
N GLU A 35 17.51 14.45 -27.98
CA GLU A 35 18.76 13.92 -28.51
C GLU A 35 18.88 14.12 -30.03
N PRO A 36 19.43 15.27 -30.47
CA PRO A 36 19.48 15.64 -31.88
C PRO A 36 20.44 14.79 -32.73
N ASN A 37 21.25 13.91 -32.11
CA ASN A 37 22.14 13.00 -32.84
C ASN A 37 21.47 11.67 -33.24
N CYS A 38 20.21 11.47 -32.85
CA CYS A 38 19.39 10.33 -33.27
C CYS A 38 18.49 10.69 -34.48
N ALA A 39 18.01 9.68 -35.20
CA ALA A 39 17.04 9.90 -36.27
C ALA A 39 15.71 10.51 -35.77
N TYR A 40 15.36 10.19 -34.53
CA TYR A 40 14.31 10.78 -33.69
C TYR A 40 14.68 10.46 -32.23
N ASP A 41 14.13 11.20 -31.29
CA ASP A 41 14.36 11.11 -29.84
C ASP A 41 13.03 10.91 -29.09
N ASN A 42 13.05 11.04 -27.77
CA ASN A 42 11.89 10.83 -26.89
C ASN A 42 11.01 9.62 -27.27
N TRP A 43 11.63 8.44 -27.41
CA TRP A 43 10.95 7.24 -27.92
C TRP A 43 9.60 6.93 -27.22
N ILE A 44 9.47 7.20 -25.93
CA ILE A 44 8.24 7.00 -25.15
C ILE A 44 7.07 7.85 -25.69
N SER A 45 7.33 9.07 -26.16
CA SER A 45 6.25 9.96 -26.64
C SER A 45 5.67 9.55 -27.99
N HIS A 46 6.21 8.52 -28.62
CA HIS A 46 5.73 7.97 -29.89
C HIS A 46 4.90 6.68 -29.72
N LEU A 47 4.66 6.25 -28.48
CA LEU A 47 3.89 5.05 -28.17
C LEU A 47 2.47 5.14 -28.75
N ALA A 48 1.96 4.01 -29.26
CA ALA A 48 0.60 3.97 -29.79
C ALA A 48 -0.44 4.00 -28.66
N GLU A 49 -1.47 4.83 -28.82
CA GLU A 49 -2.50 5.08 -27.84
C GLU A 49 -3.88 4.59 -28.29
N GLY A 50 -4.76 4.34 -27.33
CA GLY A 50 -6.15 4.01 -27.63
C GLY A 50 -7.04 4.02 -26.41
N ILE A 51 -8.34 4.28 -26.63
CA ILE A 51 -9.37 4.33 -25.60
C ILE A 51 -10.47 3.34 -25.96
N ALA A 52 -10.60 2.27 -25.16
CA ALA A 52 -11.73 1.36 -25.24
C ALA A 52 -12.85 1.77 -24.28
N ILE A 53 -12.48 2.20 -23.05
CA ILE A 53 -13.39 2.79 -22.07
C ILE A 53 -12.70 4.00 -21.44
N GLN A 54 -13.33 5.18 -21.50
CA GLN A 54 -12.77 6.41 -20.94
C GLN A 54 -12.42 6.22 -19.45
N GLY A 55 -11.16 6.48 -19.09
CA GLY A 55 -10.66 6.40 -17.72
C GLY A 55 -10.57 4.98 -17.15
N TYR A 56 -10.49 3.95 -18.00
CA TYR A 56 -10.31 2.57 -17.54
C TYR A 56 -8.86 2.26 -17.16
N ASN A 57 -7.89 2.67 -17.98
CA ASN A 57 -6.49 2.75 -17.59
C ASN A 57 -6.09 4.23 -17.56
N THR A 58 -5.23 4.62 -16.62
CA THR A 58 -4.72 5.98 -16.52
C THR A 58 -3.38 6.06 -17.25
N TYR A 59 -3.16 7.13 -18.03
CA TYR A 59 -1.90 7.39 -18.74
C TYR A 59 -1.15 8.51 -18.00
N ALA A 60 0.06 8.84 -18.47
CA ALA A 60 0.88 9.87 -17.86
C ALA A 60 0.13 11.19 -17.70
N PRO A 61 0.35 11.95 -16.60
CA PRO A 61 -0.39 13.18 -16.36
C PRO A 61 -0.08 14.32 -17.36
N TYR A 62 1.03 14.20 -18.09
CA TYR A 62 1.45 15.12 -19.15
C TYR A 62 0.99 14.69 -20.55
N ASP A 63 0.38 13.52 -20.67
CA ASP A 63 -0.01 12.93 -21.94
C ASP A 63 -1.53 12.71 -21.98
N ARG A 64 -2.18 13.29 -22.99
CA ARG A 64 -3.61 13.14 -23.18
C ARG A 64 -3.87 11.91 -24.04
N GLN A 65 -4.31 10.82 -23.40
CA GLN A 65 -4.76 9.62 -24.11
C GLN A 65 -5.76 9.96 -25.24
N THR A 66 -5.41 9.63 -26.49
CA THR A 66 -6.27 9.82 -27.67
C THR A 66 -6.55 8.52 -28.43
N ASN A 67 -7.61 8.53 -29.24
CA ASN A 67 -7.81 7.54 -30.29
C ASN A 67 -7.29 8.13 -31.60
N GLY A 68 -6.20 7.58 -32.14
CA GLY A 68 -5.68 7.98 -33.45
C GLY A 68 -4.23 8.46 -33.45
N PHE A 69 -3.54 8.46 -32.31
CA PHE A 69 -2.09 8.60 -32.23
C PHE A 69 -1.43 7.21 -32.23
N GLY A 70 -0.90 6.81 -33.39
CA GLY A 70 -0.33 5.48 -33.60
C GLY A 70 -1.35 4.36 -33.84
N ASP A 71 -0.85 3.13 -33.95
CA ASP A 71 -1.62 1.90 -34.09
C ASP A 71 -0.82 0.66 -33.65
N PHE A 72 -1.49 -0.48 -33.49
CA PHE A 72 -0.89 -1.79 -33.30
C PHE A 72 -1.30 -2.77 -34.41
N VAL A 73 -0.32 -3.39 -35.07
CA VAL A 73 -0.56 -4.43 -36.08
C VAL A 73 -0.57 -5.79 -35.42
N VAL A 74 -1.75 -6.43 -35.33
CA VAL A 74 -1.85 -7.83 -34.88
C VAL A 74 -1.19 -8.73 -35.92
N PRO A 75 -0.06 -9.39 -35.60
CA PRO A 75 0.72 -10.10 -36.61
C PRO A 75 0.05 -11.41 -37.04
N ASN A 76 0.17 -11.75 -38.33
CA ASN A 76 -0.17 -13.08 -38.82
C ASN A 76 1.02 -14.06 -38.74
N ASP A 77 0.78 -15.33 -39.04
CA ASP A 77 1.80 -16.39 -38.94
C ASP A 77 3.03 -16.14 -39.83
N ASP A 78 2.85 -15.57 -41.03
CA ASP A 78 3.94 -15.26 -41.96
C ASP A 78 4.80 -14.11 -41.40
N GLN A 79 4.17 -13.09 -40.83
CA GLN A 79 4.86 -11.96 -40.19
C GLN A 79 5.64 -12.41 -38.96
N LEU A 80 5.08 -13.26 -38.10
CA LEU A 80 5.79 -13.83 -36.94
C LEU A 80 6.96 -14.71 -37.37
N THR A 81 6.80 -15.50 -38.44
CA THR A 81 7.88 -16.32 -38.99
C THR A 81 9.03 -15.45 -39.51
N ALA A 82 8.70 -14.38 -40.24
CA ALA A 82 9.68 -13.42 -40.73
C ALA A 82 10.38 -12.68 -39.57
N TRP A 83 9.62 -12.24 -38.56
CA TRP A 83 10.16 -11.59 -37.37
C TRP A 83 11.12 -12.49 -36.59
N ASN A 84 10.75 -13.76 -36.36
CA ASN A 84 11.61 -14.76 -35.74
C ASN A 84 12.93 -14.93 -36.50
N TYR A 85 12.89 -14.95 -37.84
CA TYR A 85 14.09 -15.04 -38.65
C TYR A 85 14.98 -13.78 -38.54
N ILE A 86 14.37 -12.58 -38.56
CA ILE A 86 15.07 -11.30 -38.37
C ILE A 86 15.78 -11.26 -37.01
N VAL A 87 15.07 -11.62 -35.92
CA VAL A 87 15.63 -11.66 -34.57
C VAL A 87 16.79 -12.66 -34.49
N GLY A 88 16.68 -13.81 -35.16
CA GLY A 88 17.78 -14.78 -35.25
C GLY A 88 19.03 -14.22 -35.93
N LEU A 89 18.88 -13.49 -37.03
CA LEU A 89 19.99 -12.81 -37.71
C LEU A 89 20.60 -11.70 -36.83
N PHE A 90 19.75 -10.93 -36.15
CA PHE A 90 20.16 -9.87 -35.23
C PHE A 90 21.04 -10.40 -34.08
N LEU A 91 20.59 -11.47 -33.41
CA LEU A 91 21.35 -12.10 -32.32
C LEU A 91 22.66 -12.74 -32.81
N ALA A 92 22.66 -13.30 -34.02
CA ALA A 92 23.86 -13.86 -34.64
C ALA A 92 24.89 -12.81 -35.10
N GLY A 93 24.55 -11.51 -35.03
CA GLY A 93 25.41 -10.42 -35.49
C GLY A 93 25.39 -10.18 -37.00
N TYR A 94 24.47 -10.80 -37.74
CA TYR A 94 24.29 -10.60 -39.18
C TYR A 94 23.38 -9.39 -39.46
N PHE A 95 23.82 -8.21 -39.00
CA PHE A 95 23.00 -6.99 -38.99
C PHE A 95 22.55 -6.53 -40.38
N ASP A 96 23.44 -6.57 -41.38
CA ASP A 96 23.09 -6.20 -42.76
C ASP A 96 22.03 -7.14 -43.36
N GLU A 97 22.09 -8.43 -43.04
CA GLU A 97 21.11 -9.43 -43.49
C GLU A 97 19.77 -9.24 -42.76
N ALA A 98 19.82 -8.93 -41.47
CA ALA A 98 18.63 -8.60 -40.69
C ALA A 98 17.94 -7.34 -41.25
N GLN A 99 18.68 -6.25 -41.51
CA GLN A 99 18.14 -5.03 -42.11
C GLN A 99 17.62 -5.26 -43.52
N THR A 100 18.31 -6.07 -44.34
CA THR A 100 17.84 -6.44 -45.68
C THR A 100 16.51 -7.20 -45.60
N THR A 101 16.36 -8.09 -44.64
CA THR A 101 15.13 -8.87 -44.43
C THR A 101 13.98 -7.98 -43.95
N ILE A 102 14.25 -7.06 -43.01
CA ILE A 102 13.28 -6.05 -42.56
C ILE A 102 12.74 -5.25 -43.75
N ASN A 103 13.63 -4.75 -44.61
CA ASN A 103 13.25 -3.98 -45.80
C ASN A 103 12.47 -4.82 -46.82
N ALA A 104 12.82 -6.10 -46.99
CA ALA A 104 12.16 -7.00 -47.93
C ALA A 104 10.72 -7.35 -47.51
N VAL A 105 10.48 -7.49 -46.21
CA VAL A 105 9.15 -7.75 -45.64
C VAL A 105 8.34 -6.47 -45.49
N GLY A 106 9.02 -5.31 -45.44
CA GLY A 106 8.38 -4.00 -45.34
C GLY A 106 8.00 -3.62 -43.91
N PHE A 107 8.68 -4.16 -42.90
CA PHE A 107 8.50 -3.70 -41.52
C PHE A 107 9.13 -2.32 -41.34
N PRO A 108 8.48 -1.37 -40.64
CA PRO A 108 9.03 -0.04 -40.37
C PRO A 108 10.08 -0.10 -39.25
N TYR A 109 11.04 -1.01 -39.35
CA TYR A 109 12.04 -1.27 -38.31
C TYR A 109 13.46 -0.99 -38.81
N GLN A 110 14.36 -0.72 -37.86
CA GLN A 110 15.78 -0.55 -38.12
C GLN A 110 16.61 -1.37 -37.15
N VAL A 111 17.70 -1.94 -37.66
CA VAL A 111 18.83 -2.38 -36.85
C VAL A 111 19.73 -1.18 -36.61
N VAL A 112 19.96 -0.86 -35.34
CA VAL A 112 20.79 0.27 -34.91
C VAL A 112 21.95 -0.25 -34.05
N LEU A 113 23.17 0.19 -34.37
CA LEU A 113 24.31 0.13 -33.49
C LEU A 113 24.40 1.48 -32.77
N PHE A 114 24.06 1.49 -31.49
CA PHE A 114 23.92 2.70 -30.70
C PHE A 114 25.09 2.82 -29.74
N TYR A 115 25.99 3.77 -29.99
CA TYR A 115 27.04 4.12 -29.04
C TYR A 115 26.49 5.10 -28.01
N ASP A 116 26.24 4.60 -26.81
CA ASP A 116 25.72 5.41 -25.71
C ASP A 116 26.83 6.28 -25.11
N THR A 117 26.63 7.59 -25.13
CA THR A 117 27.58 8.55 -24.55
C THR A 117 27.57 8.56 -23.02
N ASP A 118 26.48 8.07 -22.41
CA ASP A 118 26.31 8.11 -20.95
C ASP A 118 27.11 7.00 -20.29
N SER A 119 27.01 5.76 -20.80
CA SER A 119 27.74 4.59 -20.29
C SER A 119 29.04 4.26 -21.05
N GLY A 120 29.20 4.75 -22.27
CA GLY A 120 30.30 4.36 -23.17
C GLY A 120 30.14 2.98 -23.81
N ILE A 121 28.97 2.34 -23.66
CA ILE A 121 28.65 1.01 -24.20
C ILE A 121 28.05 1.14 -25.61
N THR A 122 28.33 0.15 -26.48
CA THR A 122 27.64 0.04 -27.77
C THR A 122 26.52 -0.99 -27.69
N TYR A 123 25.28 -0.52 -27.66
CA TYR A 123 24.08 -1.34 -27.70
C TYR A 123 23.71 -1.71 -29.13
N ARG A 124 23.03 -2.85 -29.27
CA ARG A 124 22.37 -3.27 -30.51
C ARG A 124 20.88 -3.13 -30.31
N MET A 125 20.18 -2.52 -31.25
CA MET A 125 18.77 -2.19 -31.08
C MET A 125 17.95 -2.61 -32.31
N LEU A 126 16.77 -3.15 -32.08
CA LEU A 126 15.67 -3.18 -33.04
C LEU A 126 14.64 -2.16 -32.59
N ARG A 127 14.45 -1.09 -33.37
CA ARG A 127 13.45 -0.04 -33.11
C ARG A 127 12.54 0.19 -34.30
N GLU A 128 11.31 0.57 -34.03
CA GLU A 128 10.35 1.03 -35.03
C GLU A 128 10.64 2.48 -35.43
N VAL A 129 10.40 2.87 -36.68
CA VAL A 129 10.49 4.24 -37.16
C VAL A 129 9.10 4.89 -37.05
N PRO A 130 8.95 6.02 -36.31
CA PRO A 130 7.66 6.71 -36.18
C PRO A 130 7.07 7.10 -37.54
N ASN A 131 5.75 6.96 -37.69
CA ASN A 131 5.03 7.45 -38.85
C ASN A 131 4.66 8.93 -38.63
N PRO A 132 5.20 9.88 -39.41
CA PRO A 132 4.99 11.32 -39.24
C PRO A 132 3.57 11.79 -39.62
N GLU A 133 2.68 10.90 -40.07
CA GLU A 133 1.26 11.22 -40.32
C GLU A 133 0.44 11.36 -39.02
N TYR A 134 0.95 10.84 -37.90
CA TYR A 134 0.33 11.00 -36.59
C TYR A 134 0.80 12.29 -35.92
N TYR A 135 -0.09 12.92 -35.16
CA TYR A 135 0.15 14.16 -34.43
C TYR A 135 -0.76 14.19 -33.21
N ASP A 136 -0.20 14.47 -32.04
CA ASP A 136 -0.93 14.75 -30.81
C ASP A 136 -0.60 16.16 -30.33
N ASP A 137 -1.63 16.93 -29.98
CA ASP A 137 -1.51 18.30 -29.45
C ASP A 137 -1.68 18.34 -27.92
N ASN A 138 -1.81 17.17 -27.28
CA ASN A 138 -2.03 17.00 -25.84
C ASN A 138 -3.23 17.81 -25.27
N GLY A 139 -4.06 18.39 -26.14
CA GLY A 139 -5.12 19.32 -25.78
C GLY A 139 -4.66 20.66 -25.18
N THR A 140 -3.40 21.07 -25.39
CA THR A 140 -2.86 22.36 -24.92
C THR A 140 -2.86 23.42 -26.04
N ASP A 141 -2.81 24.70 -25.68
CA ASP A 141 -2.75 25.80 -26.66
C ASP A 141 -1.30 26.06 -27.15
N ASP A 142 -0.29 25.65 -26.37
CA ASP A 142 1.12 25.87 -26.65
C ASP A 142 1.75 24.58 -27.17
N THR A 143 2.59 24.68 -28.19
CA THR A 143 3.09 23.51 -28.94
C THR A 143 4.34 22.89 -28.29
N TYR A 144 4.61 23.16 -27.01
CA TYR A 144 5.83 22.71 -26.34
C TYR A 144 5.78 21.23 -25.96
N ASP A 145 4.57 20.69 -25.82
CA ASP A 145 4.23 19.30 -25.55
C ASP A 145 3.56 18.61 -26.76
N ASP A 146 3.59 19.23 -27.94
CA ASP A 146 3.11 18.60 -29.18
C ASP A 146 4.01 17.43 -29.60
N GLU A 147 3.40 16.29 -29.90
CA GLU A 147 4.12 15.09 -30.34
C GLU A 147 3.90 14.83 -31.83
N ASN A 148 5.00 14.71 -32.57
CA ASN A 148 5.01 14.53 -34.03
C ASN A 148 5.47 13.13 -34.41
N GLY A 149 4.53 12.33 -34.89
CA GLY A 149 4.73 10.95 -35.31
C GLY A 149 4.49 9.94 -34.19
N ALA A 150 4.04 8.74 -34.56
CA ALA A 150 3.76 7.65 -33.62
C ALA A 150 4.03 6.28 -34.27
N PHE A 151 4.14 5.23 -33.45
CA PHE A 151 4.32 3.86 -33.95
C PHE A 151 3.05 3.34 -34.61
N ALA A 152 3.19 2.77 -35.81
CA ALA A 152 2.07 2.24 -36.60
C ALA A 152 1.93 0.72 -36.48
N TYR A 153 3.02 0.03 -36.15
CA TYR A 153 3.04 -1.40 -35.86
C TYR A 153 2.95 -1.66 -34.35
N GLY A 154 3.52 -0.79 -33.53
CA GLY A 154 3.43 -0.83 -32.07
C GLY A 154 4.10 -2.06 -31.47
N TRP A 155 5.07 -2.67 -32.17
CA TRP A 155 5.70 -3.93 -31.73
C TRP A 155 6.80 -3.74 -30.69
N GLY A 156 7.24 -2.51 -30.43
CA GLY A 156 8.13 -2.15 -29.33
C GLY A 156 9.60 -1.98 -29.69
N LEU A 157 10.40 -1.75 -28.64
CA LEU A 157 11.83 -1.53 -28.65
C LEU A 157 12.56 -2.71 -28.01
N TYR A 158 13.63 -3.16 -28.67
CA TYR A 158 14.44 -4.30 -28.20
C TYR A 158 15.91 -3.88 -28.14
N LEU A 159 16.46 -3.82 -26.93
CA LEU A 159 17.85 -3.47 -26.65
C LEU A 159 18.63 -4.73 -26.26
N TYR A 160 19.84 -4.85 -26.81
CA TYR A 160 20.80 -5.90 -26.50
C TYR A 160 22.15 -5.29 -26.15
N ASN A 161 22.61 -5.55 -24.92
CA ASN A 161 23.97 -5.31 -24.44
C ASN A 161 24.82 -6.57 -24.65
N PRO A 162 25.63 -6.63 -25.73
CA PRO A 162 26.47 -7.80 -25.99
C PRO A 162 27.62 -7.96 -24.98
N LEU A 163 27.87 -6.96 -24.12
CA LEU A 163 28.88 -6.98 -23.07
C LEU A 163 28.29 -7.18 -21.66
N GLY A 164 26.96 -7.30 -21.55
CA GLY A 164 26.27 -7.46 -20.27
C GLY A 164 26.75 -8.71 -19.54
N SER A 165 27.15 -8.55 -18.28
CA SER A 165 27.74 -9.62 -17.47
C SER A 165 26.72 -10.46 -16.72
N ARG A 166 25.46 -10.03 -16.62
CA ARG A 166 24.42 -10.74 -15.87
C ARG A 166 23.33 -11.32 -16.81
N PRO A 167 22.84 -12.54 -16.55
CA PRO A 167 21.83 -13.25 -17.35
C PRO A 167 20.41 -12.70 -17.11
N VAL A 168 20.22 -11.39 -17.30
CA VAL A 168 19.00 -10.65 -16.96
C VAL A 168 18.27 -10.17 -18.22
N ILE A 169 16.94 -10.29 -18.21
CA ILE A 169 16.03 -9.74 -19.22
C ILE A 169 15.02 -8.82 -18.53
N VAL A 170 15.14 -7.50 -18.73
CA VAL A 170 14.18 -6.53 -18.20
C VAL A 170 13.02 -6.37 -19.19
N THR A 171 11.78 -6.42 -18.72
CA THR A 171 10.59 -6.29 -19.58
C THR A 171 9.60 -5.24 -19.08
N VAL A 172 9.11 -4.42 -20.00
CA VAL A 172 8.05 -3.42 -19.81
C VAL A 172 6.92 -3.69 -20.81
N PRO A 173 5.88 -4.44 -20.41
CA PRO A 173 4.84 -4.87 -21.33
C PRO A 173 3.75 -3.81 -21.60
N HIS A 174 3.58 -2.83 -20.71
CA HIS A 174 2.45 -1.88 -20.75
C HIS A 174 2.92 -0.43 -20.57
N PRO A 175 3.74 0.10 -21.49
CA PRO A 175 4.45 1.36 -21.29
C PRO A 175 3.59 2.62 -21.28
N CYS A 176 2.32 2.56 -21.69
CA CYS A 176 1.39 3.70 -21.61
C CYS A 176 0.56 3.64 -20.32
N ASP A 177 0.03 2.46 -20.01
CA ASP A 177 -0.73 2.17 -18.80
C ASP A 177 0.15 2.22 -17.54
N ASP A 178 1.44 1.89 -17.69
CA ASP A 178 2.44 1.84 -16.64
C ASP A 178 3.56 2.87 -16.98
N PHE A 179 3.18 4.13 -17.22
CA PHE A 179 4.02 5.13 -17.93
C PHE A 179 5.42 5.44 -17.35
N PRO A 180 5.72 5.37 -16.04
CA PRO A 180 7.08 5.61 -15.55
C PRO A 180 8.03 4.42 -15.79
N THR A 181 7.49 3.25 -16.09
CA THR A 181 8.24 2.00 -16.13
C THR A 181 9.26 1.89 -17.27
N PRO A 182 9.09 2.47 -18.48
CA PRO A 182 10.14 2.44 -19.51
C PRO A 182 11.41 3.17 -19.05
N ALA A 183 11.26 4.37 -18.47
CA ALA A 183 12.38 5.16 -17.94
C ALA A 183 13.05 4.44 -16.76
N PHE A 184 12.24 3.88 -15.85
CA PHE A 184 12.74 3.12 -14.70
C PHE A 184 13.46 1.82 -15.12
N ALA A 185 12.95 1.12 -16.14
CA ALA A 185 13.54 -0.11 -16.66
C ALA A 185 14.88 0.11 -17.36
N LEU A 186 15.10 1.28 -17.96
CA LEU A 186 16.42 1.65 -18.50
C LEU A 186 17.47 1.73 -17.39
N GLU A 187 17.14 2.37 -16.26
CA GLU A 187 18.02 2.45 -15.09
C GLU A 187 18.32 1.04 -14.55
N ALA A 188 17.29 0.21 -14.36
CA ALA A 188 17.46 -1.15 -13.89
C ALA A 188 18.32 -2.00 -14.85
N PHE A 189 18.12 -1.85 -16.16
CA PHE A 189 18.92 -2.51 -17.20
C PHE A 189 20.41 -2.13 -17.10
N GLN A 190 20.72 -0.85 -16.86
CA GLN A 190 22.09 -0.37 -16.71
C GLN A 190 22.72 -0.76 -15.37
N ILE A 191 22.00 -0.59 -14.24
CA ILE A 191 22.47 -0.92 -12.88
C ILE A 191 22.75 -2.41 -12.75
N TRP A 192 21.89 -3.27 -13.30
CA TRP A 192 22.09 -4.71 -13.23
C TRP A 192 23.05 -5.25 -14.30
N ASP A 193 23.60 -4.39 -15.17
CA ASP A 193 24.42 -4.79 -16.32
C ASP A 193 23.77 -5.94 -17.11
N ALA A 194 22.47 -5.77 -17.37
CA ALA A 194 21.62 -6.79 -17.97
C ALA A 194 21.93 -6.98 -19.46
N GLN A 195 21.65 -8.18 -20.00
CA GLN A 195 21.84 -8.43 -21.43
C GLN A 195 20.72 -7.83 -22.29
N PHE A 196 19.46 -7.85 -21.84
CA PHE A 196 18.33 -7.44 -22.67
C PHE A 196 17.35 -6.52 -21.95
N LEU A 197 16.79 -5.56 -22.69
CA LEU A 197 15.64 -4.74 -22.30
C LEU A 197 14.60 -4.76 -23.43
N LEU A 198 13.35 -5.07 -23.10
CA LEU A 198 12.22 -5.09 -24.03
C LEU A 198 11.11 -4.18 -23.52
N ILE A 199 10.67 -3.24 -24.37
CA ILE A 199 9.59 -2.30 -24.08
C ILE A 199 8.54 -2.45 -25.18
N ASN A 200 7.27 -2.68 -24.83
CA ASN A 200 6.20 -2.81 -25.83
C ASN A 200 5.97 -1.47 -26.55
N GLY A 201 5.34 -1.43 -27.72
CA GLY A 201 5.17 -0.19 -28.50
C GLY A 201 3.78 0.43 -28.44
N ALA A 202 2.89 -0.11 -27.61
CA ALA A 202 1.47 0.21 -27.61
C ALA A 202 0.83 0.01 -26.23
N GLY A 203 -0.15 0.85 -25.89
CA GLY A 203 -1.02 0.66 -24.74
C GLY A 203 -1.97 -0.54 -24.88
N ARG A 204 -2.55 -1.01 -23.77
CA ARG A 204 -3.41 -2.20 -23.76
C ARG A 204 -4.69 -2.03 -24.58
N GLU A 205 -5.18 -0.80 -24.74
CA GLU A 205 -6.48 -0.50 -25.37
C GLU A 205 -6.40 -0.23 -26.89
N VAL A 206 -5.20 -0.03 -27.44
CA VAL A 206 -4.95 0.27 -28.87
C VAL A 206 -5.62 -0.75 -29.79
N ARG A 207 -5.48 -2.03 -29.45
CA ARG A 207 -6.14 -3.14 -30.14
C ARG A 207 -6.69 -4.14 -29.15
N TRP A 208 -7.95 -4.49 -29.31
CA TRP A 208 -8.65 -5.49 -28.51
C TRP A 208 -9.70 -6.22 -29.36
N THR A 209 -10.27 -7.29 -28.82
CA THR A 209 -11.20 -8.17 -29.56
C THR A 209 -12.47 -7.50 -30.09
N ASN A 210 -12.85 -6.32 -29.59
CA ASN A 210 -14.11 -5.63 -29.90
C ASN A 210 -15.38 -6.49 -29.61
N GLN A 211 -15.28 -7.45 -28.69
CA GLN A 211 -16.38 -8.33 -28.31
C GLN A 211 -16.84 -8.07 -26.87
N GLY A 212 -18.05 -7.53 -26.72
CA GLY A 212 -18.61 -7.14 -25.41
C GLY A 212 -17.88 -5.95 -24.79
N SER A 213 -18.05 -5.71 -23.49
CA SER A 213 -17.31 -4.64 -22.79
C SER A 213 -15.82 -4.98 -22.67
N TYR A 214 -14.96 -3.98 -22.81
CA TYR A 214 -13.52 -4.13 -22.65
C TYR A 214 -13.16 -4.57 -21.22
N ASN A 215 -12.10 -5.38 -21.14
CA ASN A 215 -11.30 -5.62 -19.95
C ASN A 215 -9.89 -6.03 -20.42
N ASN A 216 -8.89 -5.97 -19.55
CA ASN A 216 -7.50 -6.23 -19.94
C ASN A 216 -7.25 -7.63 -20.53
N SER A 217 -8.09 -8.63 -20.21
CA SER A 217 -7.99 -9.97 -20.82
C SER A 217 -8.41 -10.03 -22.30
N LYS A 218 -8.95 -8.94 -22.85
CA LYS A 218 -9.38 -8.83 -24.25
C LYS A 218 -8.41 -8.03 -25.13
N SER A 219 -7.33 -7.51 -24.55
CA SER A 219 -6.30 -6.80 -25.30
C SER A 219 -5.61 -7.74 -26.29
N LEU A 220 -5.33 -7.22 -27.49
CA LEU A 220 -4.54 -7.85 -28.54
C LEU A 220 -3.16 -7.19 -28.71
N SER A 221 -2.97 -5.98 -28.16
CA SER A 221 -1.68 -5.26 -28.09
C SER A 221 -0.88 -5.56 -26.82
N ASP A 222 -1.47 -6.26 -25.85
CA ASP A 222 -0.80 -6.68 -24.61
C ASP A 222 0.01 -7.98 -24.80
N PRO A 223 1.35 -7.93 -24.72
CA PRO A 223 2.21 -9.11 -24.92
C PRO A 223 2.07 -10.16 -23.81
N THR A 224 1.56 -9.79 -22.63
CA THR A 224 1.33 -10.74 -21.53
C THR A 224 0.04 -11.53 -21.72
N ARG A 225 -0.89 -11.07 -22.56
CA ARG A 225 -2.22 -11.69 -22.80
C ARG A 225 -2.34 -12.42 -24.12
N LEU A 226 -1.41 -12.19 -25.06
CA LEU A 226 -1.43 -12.81 -26.39
C LEU A 226 -0.15 -13.61 -26.69
N TYR A 227 -0.31 -14.92 -26.93
CA TYR A 227 0.82 -15.80 -27.26
C TYR A 227 1.53 -15.38 -28.57
N ASN A 228 0.74 -15.09 -29.61
CA ASN A 228 1.19 -14.70 -30.94
C ASN A 228 1.51 -13.20 -30.97
N HIS A 229 2.62 -12.83 -30.33
CA HIS A 229 3.06 -11.44 -30.21
C HIS A 229 4.57 -11.32 -30.54
N PRO A 230 5.04 -10.30 -31.27
CA PRO A 230 6.45 -10.15 -31.64
C PRO A 230 7.38 -10.03 -30.41
N PHE A 231 6.89 -9.34 -29.37
CA PHE A 231 7.54 -9.30 -28.04
C PHE A 231 7.83 -10.70 -27.48
N ASN A 232 6.89 -11.64 -27.59
CA ASN A 232 7.05 -13.02 -27.12
C ASN A 232 7.99 -13.86 -28.00
N VAL A 233 8.20 -13.48 -29.26
CA VAL A 233 9.22 -14.08 -30.12
C VAL A 233 10.61 -13.65 -29.64
N CYS A 234 10.83 -12.34 -29.46
CA CYS A 234 12.09 -11.80 -28.96
C CYS A 234 12.44 -12.37 -27.59
N TYR A 235 11.50 -12.32 -26.63
CA TYR A 235 11.70 -12.81 -25.27
C TYR A 235 12.21 -14.26 -25.23
N LYS A 236 11.56 -15.18 -25.96
CA LYS A 236 11.97 -16.59 -26.01
C LYS A 236 13.38 -16.77 -26.57
N MET A 237 13.70 -16.07 -27.66
CA MET A 237 15.01 -16.16 -28.29
C MET A 237 16.12 -15.57 -27.40
N PHE A 238 15.82 -14.50 -26.66
CA PHE A 238 16.77 -13.87 -25.74
C PHE A 238 17.03 -14.76 -24.53
N ALA A 239 15.97 -15.33 -23.94
CA ALA A 239 16.08 -16.29 -22.86
C ALA A 239 16.86 -17.56 -23.29
N ASP A 240 16.59 -18.10 -24.47
CA ASP A 240 17.33 -19.25 -25.00
C ASP A 240 18.81 -18.93 -25.28
N LEU A 241 19.12 -17.70 -25.70
CA LEU A 241 20.51 -17.25 -25.85
C LEU A 241 21.22 -17.16 -24.49
N ILE A 242 20.61 -16.52 -23.49
CA ILE A 242 21.16 -16.46 -22.12
C ILE A 242 21.44 -17.86 -21.58
N ARG A 243 20.47 -18.78 -21.70
CA ARG A 243 20.64 -20.16 -21.25
C ARG A 243 21.80 -20.87 -21.93
N THR A 244 22.04 -20.55 -23.20
CA THR A 244 23.15 -21.10 -23.98
C THR A 244 24.50 -20.47 -23.57
N GLU A 245 24.54 -19.17 -23.35
CA GLU A 245 25.79 -18.43 -23.06
C GLU A 245 26.24 -18.58 -21.61
N PHE A 246 25.32 -18.50 -20.64
CA PHE A 246 25.64 -18.56 -19.21
C PHE A 246 25.48 -19.96 -18.60
N ASN A 247 24.86 -20.90 -19.31
CA ASN A 247 24.55 -22.24 -18.80
C ASN A 247 23.72 -22.22 -17.49
N ILE A 248 22.90 -21.18 -17.31
CA ILE A 248 21.96 -20.99 -16.21
C ILE A 248 20.66 -20.42 -16.77
N ARG A 249 19.60 -20.50 -15.98
CA ARG A 249 18.32 -19.89 -16.35
C ARG A 249 18.41 -18.37 -16.17
N GLU A 250 17.79 -17.65 -17.09
CA GLU A 250 17.68 -16.19 -17.04
C GLU A 250 16.85 -15.74 -15.83
N PHE A 251 17.19 -14.56 -15.30
CA PHE A 251 16.34 -13.81 -14.39
C PHE A 251 15.55 -12.77 -15.18
N SER A 252 14.23 -12.82 -15.09
CA SER A 252 13.33 -11.95 -15.84
C SER A 252 12.49 -11.07 -14.90
N PRO A 253 12.99 -9.87 -14.56
CA PRO A 253 12.18 -8.81 -13.97
C PRO A 253 11.21 -8.22 -15.00
N GLN A 254 9.94 -8.18 -14.64
CA GLN A 254 8.88 -7.51 -15.36
C GLN A 254 8.35 -6.36 -14.51
N ILE A 255 8.51 -5.16 -15.02
CA ILE A 255 8.31 -3.91 -14.29
C ILE A 255 6.99 -3.28 -14.71
N HIS A 256 6.16 -2.97 -13.72
CA HIS A 256 4.85 -2.35 -13.85
C HIS A 256 4.68 -1.22 -12.82
N SER A 257 3.67 -0.40 -13.03
CA SER A 257 3.14 0.56 -12.06
C SER A 257 1.62 0.47 -12.03
N TYR A 258 1.01 1.02 -10.98
CA TYR A 258 -0.43 1.08 -10.84
C TYR A 258 -0.92 2.48 -10.47
N ASP A 259 -2.11 2.79 -10.95
CA ASP A 259 -2.75 4.09 -10.79
C ASP A 259 -2.84 4.51 -9.31
N TRP A 260 -2.35 5.72 -9.04
CA TRP A 260 -2.21 6.29 -7.69
C TRP A 260 -3.49 6.43 -6.87
N ASN A 261 -4.68 6.33 -7.49
CA ASN A 261 -5.97 6.55 -6.83
C ASN A 261 -6.92 5.34 -6.89
N TYR A 262 -6.48 4.18 -7.40
CA TYR A 262 -7.30 2.97 -7.50
C TYR A 262 -6.99 1.91 -6.45
N HIS A 263 -5.77 1.89 -5.89
CA HIS A 263 -5.30 0.88 -4.94
C HIS A 263 -4.95 1.48 -3.55
N PRO A 264 -5.88 2.19 -2.88
CA PRO A 264 -5.57 2.86 -1.63
C PRO A 264 -5.24 1.87 -0.50
N GLY A 265 -4.13 2.10 0.18
CA GLY A 265 -3.70 1.33 1.35
C GLY A 265 -2.92 0.05 1.04
N TYR A 266 -2.55 -0.17 -0.22
CA TYR A 266 -1.58 -1.19 -0.61
C TYR A 266 -0.14 -0.65 -0.47
N PRO A 267 0.86 -1.55 -0.33
CA PRO A 267 2.25 -1.14 -0.22
C PRO A 267 2.78 -0.56 -1.55
N ASN A 268 3.75 0.35 -1.45
CA ASN A 268 4.24 1.14 -2.58
C ASN A 268 4.87 0.30 -3.70
N VAL A 269 5.39 -0.89 -3.38
CA VAL A 269 5.94 -1.89 -4.31
C VAL A 269 5.33 -3.25 -3.98
N GLN A 270 4.45 -3.75 -4.84
CA GLN A 270 3.92 -5.10 -4.75
C GLN A 270 4.79 -6.05 -5.57
N ILE A 271 5.17 -7.18 -4.98
CA ILE A 271 6.13 -8.14 -5.53
C ILE A 271 5.48 -9.52 -5.61
N SER A 272 5.66 -10.19 -6.75
CA SER A 272 5.38 -11.62 -6.84
C SER A 272 6.41 -12.34 -7.69
N ALA A 273 6.73 -13.58 -7.33
CA ALA A 273 7.43 -14.49 -8.22
C ALA A 273 6.52 -14.99 -9.37
N GLY A 274 5.24 -14.60 -9.40
CA GLY A 274 4.21 -15.06 -10.33
C GLY A 274 2.87 -15.30 -9.62
N TYR A 275 1.76 -15.39 -10.37
CA TYR A 275 0.41 -15.53 -9.79
C TYR A 275 0.28 -16.70 -8.81
N ASN A 276 0.74 -17.87 -9.24
CA ASN A 276 0.59 -19.12 -8.50
C ASN A 276 1.83 -19.47 -7.66
N ARG A 277 2.82 -18.57 -7.57
CA ARG A 277 4.07 -18.78 -6.83
C ARG A 277 3.90 -18.25 -5.41
N LEU A 278 3.38 -19.07 -4.52
CA LEU A 278 3.05 -18.68 -3.13
C LEU A 278 4.21 -18.91 -2.14
N CYS A 279 5.36 -19.31 -2.67
CA CYS A 279 6.60 -19.50 -1.95
C CYS A 279 7.73 -18.82 -2.73
N PRO A 280 7.74 -17.48 -2.84
CA PRO A 280 8.83 -16.79 -3.51
C PRO A 280 10.14 -17.14 -2.79
N ASN A 281 11.18 -17.42 -3.56
CA ASN A 281 12.53 -17.72 -3.12
C ASN A 281 13.50 -16.72 -3.77
N LEU A 282 14.79 -17.04 -3.93
CA LEU A 282 15.78 -16.07 -4.37
C LEU A 282 15.42 -15.53 -5.77
N PRO A 283 15.51 -14.20 -5.98
CA PRO A 283 16.12 -13.21 -5.08
C PRO A 283 15.15 -12.54 -4.08
N ILE A 284 13.85 -12.84 -4.13
CA ILE A 284 12.84 -12.21 -3.28
C ILE A 284 13.01 -12.63 -1.82
N ARG A 285 13.26 -13.92 -1.58
CA ARG A 285 13.43 -14.50 -0.23
C ARG A 285 14.49 -15.58 -0.19
N ASP A 286 15.35 -15.52 0.82
CA ASP A 286 16.27 -16.58 1.18
C ASP A 286 15.67 -17.39 2.34
N LEU A 287 15.44 -18.68 2.09
CA LEU A 287 14.93 -19.60 3.12
C LEU A 287 16.02 -19.98 4.13
N SER A 288 17.30 -19.80 3.79
CA SER A 288 18.42 -20.07 4.67
C SER A 288 18.60 -18.98 5.73
N SER A 289 19.47 -19.26 6.71
CA SER A 289 19.86 -18.30 7.73
C SER A 289 20.74 -17.16 7.21
N ARG A 290 21.19 -17.22 5.95
CA ARG A 290 22.06 -16.19 5.36
C ARG A 290 21.32 -14.89 5.03
N LYS A 291 20.00 -14.97 4.76
CA LYS A 291 19.16 -13.81 4.45
C LYS A 291 19.71 -12.96 3.28
N LEU A 292 20.27 -13.62 2.28
CA LEU A 292 20.81 -12.97 1.08
C LEU A 292 19.72 -12.78 0.03
N ASP A 293 18.71 -11.99 0.37
CA ASP A 293 17.57 -11.65 -0.48
C ASP A 293 17.26 -10.16 -0.43
N MET A 294 16.57 -9.66 -1.45
CA MET A 294 16.32 -8.21 -1.60
C MET A 294 15.54 -7.61 -0.42
N ILE A 295 14.64 -8.37 0.22
CA ILE A 295 13.81 -7.85 1.30
C ILE A 295 14.65 -7.66 2.57
N ASN A 296 15.54 -8.62 2.89
CA ASN A 296 16.46 -8.52 4.02
C ASN A 296 17.67 -7.60 3.74
N LYS A 297 17.90 -7.18 2.49
CA LYS A 297 18.81 -6.07 2.16
C LYS A 297 18.19 -4.69 2.36
N GLY A 298 16.86 -4.62 2.45
CA GLY A 298 16.14 -3.44 2.87
C GLY A 298 16.50 -3.01 4.30
N HIS A 299 15.80 -1.99 4.79
CA HIS A 299 15.98 -1.45 6.13
C HIS A 299 14.60 -1.19 6.76
N HIS A 300 14.50 -1.18 8.10
CA HIS A 300 13.23 -0.90 8.78
C HIS A 300 12.54 0.37 8.26
N ILE A 301 13.33 1.43 8.05
CA ILE A 301 12.94 2.66 7.35
C ILE A 301 13.52 2.60 5.93
N MET A 302 12.64 2.49 4.93
CA MET A 302 13.00 2.37 3.52
C MET A 302 13.24 3.74 2.88
N ILE A 303 12.31 4.68 3.12
CA ILE A 303 12.39 6.07 2.67
C ILE A 303 12.23 6.97 3.91
N PRO A 304 13.30 7.65 4.37
CA PRO A 304 13.20 8.58 5.49
C PRO A 304 12.27 9.75 5.16
N ALA A 305 11.57 10.28 6.17
CA ALA A 305 10.63 11.39 5.98
C ALA A 305 11.28 12.57 5.27
N ASN A 306 10.52 13.20 4.38
CA ASN A 306 10.89 14.45 3.71
C ASN A 306 12.19 14.42 2.88
N THR A 307 12.61 13.24 2.41
CA THR A 307 13.81 13.09 1.56
C THR A 307 13.52 13.19 0.06
N VAL A 308 12.27 12.93 -0.36
CA VAL A 308 11.80 13.10 -1.74
C VAL A 308 10.53 13.95 -1.70
N GLY A 309 10.65 15.25 -1.41
CA GLY A 309 9.51 16.12 -1.12
C GLY A 309 8.77 15.75 0.16
N PHE A 310 7.52 16.20 0.34
CA PHE A 310 6.83 16.14 1.65
C PHE A 310 6.08 14.83 1.87
N HIS A 311 6.60 13.97 2.75
CA HIS A 311 5.98 12.71 3.13
C HIS A 311 6.49 12.23 4.50
N ARG A 312 5.69 11.39 5.17
CA ARG A 312 6.10 10.70 6.40
C ARG A 312 7.13 9.61 6.13
N GLU A 313 7.79 9.12 7.17
CA GLU A 313 8.65 7.93 7.07
C GLU A 313 7.89 6.75 6.46
N VAL A 314 8.61 5.97 5.65
CA VAL A 314 8.06 4.80 4.97
C VAL A 314 8.77 3.57 5.50
N TYR A 315 8.04 2.75 6.24
CA TYR A 315 8.58 1.52 6.82
C TYR A 315 8.59 0.39 5.78
N LEU A 316 9.37 -0.66 6.04
CA LEU A 316 9.50 -1.80 5.13
C LEU A 316 8.16 -2.39 4.68
N ASN A 317 7.19 -2.53 5.59
CA ASN A 317 5.88 -3.09 5.28
C ASN A 317 4.91 -2.09 4.62
N ASP A 318 5.22 -0.79 4.64
CA ASP A 318 4.53 0.22 3.81
C ASP A 318 5.14 0.26 2.39
N PHE A 319 6.43 -0.08 2.27
CA PHE A 319 7.14 -0.06 1.00
C PHE A 319 6.94 -1.36 0.22
N TYR A 320 7.16 -2.53 0.83
CA TYR A 320 7.04 -3.83 0.17
C TYR A 320 5.76 -4.56 0.56
N GLY A 321 5.10 -5.18 -0.41
CA GLY A 321 4.16 -6.29 -0.23
C GLY A 321 4.56 -7.47 -1.10
N VAL A 322 4.50 -8.70 -0.57
CA VAL A 322 4.96 -9.89 -1.30
C VAL A 322 3.87 -10.96 -1.38
N ASN A 323 3.65 -11.53 -2.57
CA ASN A 323 2.76 -12.69 -2.75
C ASN A 323 3.34 -13.96 -2.11
N TYR A 324 2.92 -14.31 -0.88
CA TYR A 324 3.31 -15.57 -0.26
C TYR A 324 2.26 -16.10 0.73
N ASP A 325 2.19 -17.42 0.85
CA ASP A 325 1.27 -18.12 1.77
C ASP A 325 1.83 -19.46 2.30
N LEU A 326 2.93 -19.98 1.73
CA LEU A 326 3.38 -21.35 2.07
C LEU A 326 4.22 -21.45 3.35
N TYR A 327 5.18 -20.54 3.53
CA TYR A 327 6.11 -20.53 4.65
C TYR A 327 6.24 -19.12 5.23
N PRO A 328 6.54 -18.97 6.53
CA PRO A 328 6.80 -17.66 7.13
C PRO A 328 7.87 -16.89 6.36
N PHE A 329 7.67 -15.59 6.20
CA PHE A 329 8.65 -14.68 5.63
C PHE A 329 8.93 -13.58 6.63
N LEU A 330 10.11 -13.61 7.22
CA LEU A 330 10.57 -12.64 8.20
C LEU A 330 11.62 -11.73 7.57
N PHE A 331 11.43 -10.43 7.78
CA PHE A 331 12.48 -9.42 7.67
C PHE A 331 13.29 -9.41 8.97
N ASP A 332 14.61 -9.29 8.86
CA ASP A 332 15.54 -9.17 9.96
C ASP A 332 16.77 -8.33 9.55
N ASP A 333 16.89 -7.10 10.07
CA ASP A 333 18.06 -6.22 9.87
C ASP A 333 19.06 -6.27 11.04
N GLY A 334 18.87 -7.20 11.99
CA GLY A 334 19.66 -7.33 13.20
C GLY A 334 19.19 -6.48 14.38
N GLU A 335 18.30 -5.51 14.16
CA GLU A 335 17.66 -4.70 15.21
C GLU A 335 16.15 -4.99 15.29
N HIS A 336 15.50 -5.11 14.13
CA HIS A 336 14.08 -5.34 13.97
C HIS A 336 13.82 -6.69 13.30
N CYS A 337 12.86 -7.45 13.81
CA CYS A 337 12.45 -8.74 13.24
C CYS A 337 10.93 -8.88 13.27
N TYR A 338 10.31 -8.98 12.08
CA TYR A 338 8.85 -9.12 11.94
C TYR A 338 8.47 -9.74 10.59
N GLU A 339 7.20 -10.15 10.47
CA GLU A 339 6.65 -10.71 9.23
C GLU A 339 6.57 -9.64 8.13
N VAL A 340 6.99 -10.02 6.92
CA VAL A 340 6.90 -9.20 5.72
C VAL A 340 5.43 -9.04 5.34
N ASN A 341 5.02 -7.86 4.88
CA ASN A 341 3.65 -7.65 4.45
C ASN A 341 3.29 -8.55 3.26
N ASN A 342 2.20 -9.32 3.37
CA ASN A 342 1.66 -10.15 2.29
C ASN A 342 0.33 -9.62 1.72
N TYR A 343 -0.07 -8.41 2.10
CA TYR A 343 -1.27 -7.76 1.62
C TYR A 343 -1.02 -7.12 0.25
N ILE A 344 -1.30 -7.88 -0.80
CA ILE A 344 -1.20 -7.48 -2.19
C ILE A 344 -2.49 -7.78 -2.94
N ASP A 345 -2.75 -7.08 -4.04
CA ASP A 345 -3.88 -7.31 -4.94
C ASP A 345 -3.50 -7.39 -6.43
N LEU A 346 -2.25 -7.05 -6.75
CA LEU A 346 -1.68 -7.11 -8.09
C LEU A 346 -0.53 -8.12 -8.19
N PRO A 347 -0.79 -9.44 -8.00
CA PRO A 347 0.18 -10.44 -8.42
C PRO A 347 0.19 -10.55 -9.96
N ALA A 348 1.30 -11.05 -10.51
CA ALA A 348 1.45 -11.23 -11.96
C ALA A 348 0.25 -11.99 -12.56
N TYR A 349 -0.13 -11.70 -13.80
CA TYR A 349 -1.24 -12.42 -14.42
C TYR A 349 -0.96 -13.92 -14.60
N SER A 350 -1.95 -14.75 -14.25
CA SER A 350 -1.82 -16.22 -14.25
C SER A 350 -1.47 -16.84 -15.62
N GLN A 351 -1.77 -16.17 -16.74
CA GLN A 351 -1.42 -16.65 -18.09
C GLN A 351 -0.35 -15.80 -18.78
N ASN A 352 0.44 -15.04 -18.01
CA ASN A 352 1.54 -14.24 -18.54
C ASN A 352 2.54 -15.13 -19.30
N TYR A 353 2.70 -14.89 -20.60
CA TYR A 353 3.47 -15.79 -21.47
C TYR A 353 4.99 -15.75 -21.24
N GLN A 354 5.53 -14.60 -20.82
CA GLN A 354 6.94 -14.46 -20.45
C GLN A 354 7.22 -15.26 -19.16
N MET A 355 6.39 -15.05 -18.13
CA MET A 355 6.42 -15.79 -16.86
C MET A 355 6.36 -17.30 -17.09
N LEU A 356 5.35 -17.78 -17.82
CA LEU A 356 5.14 -19.21 -18.06
C LEU A 356 6.33 -19.86 -18.77
N TYR A 357 6.97 -19.13 -19.69
CA TYR A 357 8.14 -19.62 -20.40
C TYR A 357 9.36 -19.72 -19.48
N THR A 358 9.63 -18.68 -18.70
CA THR A 358 10.77 -18.62 -17.78
C THR A 358 10.63 -19.55 -16.59
N GLN A 359 9.40 -19.82 -16.13
CA GLN A 359 9.13 -20.76 -15.06
C GLN A 359 9.03 -22.23 -15.52
N SER A 360 9.09 -22.50 -16.82
CA SER A 360 8.95 -23.86 -17.33
C SER A 360 10.02 -24.80 -16.77
N GLY A 361 9.59 -25.78 -15.98
CA GLY A 361 10.45 -26.77 -15.33
C GLY A 361 10.90 -26.43 -13.91
N THR A 362 10.43 -25.33 -13.32
CA THR A 362 10.68 -24.95 -11.91
C THR A 362 9.41 -25.09 -11.06
N THR A 363 9.56 -25.17 -9.74
CA THR A 363 8.46 -25.37 -8.78
C THR A 363 8.57 -24.39 -7.62
N ASP A 364 7.50 -24.18 -6.85
CA ASP A 364 7.46 -23.23 -5.71
C ASP A 364 8.47 -23.59 -4.62
N TYR A 365 9.00 -24.79 -4.70
CA TYR A 365 9.93 -25.37 -3.74
C TYR A 365 11.39 -25.15 -4.14
N ASP A 366 11.68 -24.70 -5.37
CA ASP A 366 13.04 -24.41 -5.80
C ASP A 366 13.56 -23.14 -5.12
N VAL A 367 14.78 -23.16 -4.60
CA VAL A 367 15.40 -21.99 -3.94
C VAL A 367 15.67 -20.78 -4.86
N TYR A 368 15.39 -20.89 -6.16
CA TYR A 368 15.56 -19.82 -7.14
C TYR A 368 14.29 -19.65 -7.98
N ASP A 369 13.78 -18.43 -8.01
CA ASP A 369 12.67 -17.99 -8.86
C ASP A 369 13.19 -17.14 -10.03
N PRO A 370 13.05 -17.62 -11.28
CA PRO A 370 13.61 -16.94 -12.44
C PRO A 370 12.77 -15.76 -12.93
N PHE A 371 11.60 -15.51 -12.32
CA PHE A 371 10.69 -14.43 -12.72
C PHE A 371 10.37 -13.55 -11.52
N LEU A 372 10.45 -12.24 -11.72
CA LEU A 372 10.08 -11.22 -10.74
C LEU A 372 9.05 -10.31 -11.40
N HIS A 373 7.91 -10.11 -10.76
CA HIS A 373 6.92 -9.13 -11.16
C HIS A 373 6.79 -8.09 -10.06
N THR A 374 6.91 -6.82 -10.44
CA THR A 374 6.86 -5.66 -9.55
C THR A 374 5.84 -4.66 -10.04
N GLU A 375 5.01 -4.17 -9.13
CA GLU A 375 3.97 -3.17 -9.37
C GLU A 375 4.23 -1.99 -8.42
N MET A 376 4.58 -0.82 -8.96
CA MET A 376 4.92 0.38 -8.19
C MET A 376 3.77 1.40 -8.20
N ASP A 377 3.45 1.97 -7.03
CA ASP A 377 2.47 3.05 -6.93
C ASP A 377 2.93 4.28 -7.73
N GLU A 378 2.10 4.81 -8.61
CA GLU A 378 2.46 6.01 -9.37
C GLU A 378 2.55 7.27 -8.51
N LEU A 379 1.90 7.29 -7.33
CA LEU A 379 2.16 8.26 -6.26
C LEU A 379 2.07 7.52 -4.93
N PRO A 380 3.19 7.31 -4.22
CA PRO A 380 3.20 6.52 -3.00
C PRO A 380 2.18 6.99 -1.94
N ASN A 381 1.56 6.04 -1.24
CA ASN A 381 0.59 6.28 -0.17
C ASN A 381 1.15 7.05 1.06
N SER A 382 2.44 7.38 1.07
CA SER A 382 3.08 8.24 2.08
C SER A 382 2.87 9.73 1.81
N TYR A 383 2.50 10.10 0.59
CA TYR A 383 2.15 11.46 0.18
C TYR A 383 0.66 11.76 0.39
N GLU A 384 0.32 13.05 0.39
CA GLU A 384 -1.06 13.49 0.22
C GLU A 384 -1.51 13.19 -1.21
N LEU A 385 -2.52 12.32 -1.33
CA LEU A 385 -3.06 11.86 -2.61
C LEU A 385 -3.93 12.94 -3.27
N THR A 386 -3.27 13.96 -3.82
CA THR A 386 -3.88 15.07 -4.56
C THR A 386 -3.30 15.16 -5.97
N GLU A 387 -4.07 15.73 -6.90
CA GLU A 387 -3.59 15.97 -8.26
C GLU A 387 -2.39 16.94 -8.29
N ASN A 388 -2.32 17.91 -7.35
CA ASN A 388 -1.19 18.83 -7.23
C ASN A 388 0.10 18.08 -6.89
N THR A 389 0.05 17.18 -5.91
CA THR A 389 1.20 16.36 -5.51
C THR A 389 1.62 15.41 -6.62
N TYR A 390 0.65 14.74 -7.27
CA TYR A 390 0.92 13.88 -8.42
C TYR A 390 1.62 14.63 -9.55
N LYS A 391 1.10 15.80 -9.95
CA LYS A 391 1.72 16.64 -10.99
C LYS A 391 3.12 17.10 -10.61
N TRP A 392 3.30 17.59 -9.37
CA TRP A 392 4.62 17.96 -8.86
C TRP A 392 5.60 16.79 -8.89
N PHE A 393 5.15 15.59 -8.50
CA PHE A 393 5.98 14.39 -8.46
C PHE A 393 6.56 14.07 -9.84
N TYR A 394 5.79 14.35 -10.92
CA TYR A 394 6.21 14.19 -12.32
C TYR A 394 6.67 15.50 -12.99
N GLY A 395 7.18 16.47 -12.23
CA GLY A 395 7.89 17.62 -12.81
C GLY A 395 7.01 18.75 -13.35
N TRP A 396 5.73 18.82 -12.99
CA TRP A 396 4.90 20.00 -13.28
C TRP A 396 5.43 21.24 -12.56
N ASN A 397 5.66 22.31 -13.34
CA ASN A 397 6.07 23.60 -12.81
C ASN A 397 4.87 24.56 -12.79
N GLU A 398 4.27 24.74 -11.61
CA GLU A 398 3.10 25.60 -11.43
C GLU A 398 3.39 27.07 -11.77
N ALA A 399 4.64 27.53 -11.60
CA ALA A 399 5.00 28.92 -11.91
C ALA A 399 5.02 29.22 -13.41
N LEU A 400 5.40 28.23 -14.23
CA LEU A 400 5.43 28.32 -15.69
C LEU A 400 4.18 27.77 -16.35
N GLN A 401 3.37 27.01 -15.61
CA GLN A 401 2.20 26.27 -16.10
C GLN A 401 2.56 25.31 -17.25
N CYS A 402 3.71 24.64 -17.13
CA CYS A 402 4.20 23.68 -18.11
C CYS A 402 4.93 22.52 -17.43
N TRP A 403 5.04 21.39 -18.14
CA TRP A 403 5.82 20.24 -17.71
C TRP A 403 7.32 20.47 -17.90
N ASN A 404 8.13 19.99 -16.96
CA ASN A 404 9.58 19.92 -17.11
C ASN A 404 9.98 18.53 -17.63
N PHE A 405 9.98 18.38 -18.96
CA PHE A 405 10.21 17.09 -19.62
C PHE A 405 11.56 16.43 -19.28
N ASP A 406 12.62 17.23 -19.03
CA ASP A 406 13.94 16.72 -18.66
C ASP A 406 13.96 16.04 -17.27
N HIS A 407 12.96 16.32 -16.43
CA HIS A 407 12.91 15.95 -15.01
C HIS A 407 11.63 15.18 -14.62
N LEU A 408 10.86 14.66 -15.58
CA LEU A 408 9.59 13.95 -15.32
C LEU A 408 9.72 12.80 -14.31
N PHE A 409 10.81 12.04 -14.38
CA PHE A 409 10.97 10.80 -13.63
C PHE A 409 11.91 10.92 -12.43
N ASP A 410 12.38 12.12 -12.09
CA ASP A 410 13.39 12.28 -11.05
C ASP A 410 12.91 11.82 -9.68
N ASN A 411 11.75 12.30 -9.22
CA ASN A 411 11.21 11.89 -7.91
C ASN A 411 10.84 10.40 -7.89
N PHE A 412 10.24 9.90 -8.98
CA PHE A 412 9.90 8.46 -9.11
C PHE A 412 11.15 7.59 -8.98
N ARG A 413 12.23 7.93 -9.69
CA ARG A 413 13.51 7.20 -9.62
C ARG A 413 14.16 7.32 -8.25
N MET A 414 14.23 8.54 -7.68
CA MET A 414 14.79 8.75 -6.34
C MET A 414 14.08 7.91 -5.28
N TYR A 415 12.77 7.77 -5.39
CA TYR A 415 11.95 6.99 -4.47
C TYR A 415 12.10 5.48 -4.70
N TYR A 416 11.97 5.00 -5.94
CA TYR A 416 11.84 3.57 -6.24
C TYR A 416 13.15 2.84 -6.57
N LEU A 417 14.23 3.52 -6.99
CA LEU A 417 15.49 2.83 -7.28
C LEU A 417 16.08 2.13 -6.06
N ARG A 418 15.60 2.44 -4.85
CA ARG A 418 15.98 1.72 -3.64
C ARG A 418 15.88 0.21 -3.79
N TRP A 419 14.76 -0.32 -4.29
CA TRP A 419 14.59 -1.77 -4.41
C TRP A 419 15.48 -2.38 -5.50
N VAL A 420 15.80 -1.60 -6.54
CA VAL A 420 16.71 -2.01 -7.62
C VAL A 420 18.13 -2.21 -7.07
N TYR A 421 18.59 -1.31 -6.18
CA TYR A 421 19.88 -1.44 -5.50
C TYR A 421 19.90 -2.54 -4.45
N ASP A 422 18.82 -2.69 -3.67
CA ASP A 422 18.70 -3.81 -2.71
C ASP A 422 18.84 -5.16 -3.45
N LEU A 423 18.19 -5.30 -4.61
CA LEU A 423 18.28 -6.48 -5.46
C LEU A 423 19.66 -6.63 -6.14
N GLU A 424 20.24 -5.55 -6.65
CA GLU A 424 21.58 -5.56 -7.27
C GLU A 424 22.61 -6.18 -6.33
N SER A 425 22.54 -5.81 -5.04
CA SER A 425 23.49 -6.23 -4.01
C SER A 425 23.52 -7.73 -3.69
N VAL A 426 22.58 -8.51 -4.23
CA VAL A 426 22.50 -9.98 -4.04
C VAL A 426 22.60 -10.77 -5.34
N MET A 427 22.66 -10.09 -6.50
CA MET A 427 22.59 -10.78 -7.79
C MET A 427 23.79 -11.70 -8.06
N ASP A 428 25.00 -11.28 -7.68
CA ASP A 428 26.21 -12.06 -7.97
C ASP A 428 26.21 -13.38 -7.19
N GLU A 429 25.90 -13.36 -5.89
CA GLU A 429 25.72 -14.56 -5.08
C GLU A 429 24.55 -15.43 -5.55
N MET A 430 23.43 -14.80 -5.94
CA MET A 430 22.27 -15.50 -6.49
C MET A 430 22.64 -16.27 -7.76
N PHE A 431 23.33 -15.64 -8.72
CA PHE A 431 23.71 -16.31 -9.97
C PHE A 431 24.82 -17.34 -9.78
N ALA A 432 25.74 -17.11 -8.84
CA ALA A 432 26.73 -18.11 -8.45
C ALA A 432 26.05 -19.37 -7.88
N MET A 433 24.94 -19.20 -7.14
CA MET A 433 24.12 -20.28 -6.55
C MET A 433 24.98 -21.35 -5.88
N ASN A 434 25.99 -20.90 -5.13
CA ASN A 434 26.99 -21.75 -4.50
C ASN A 434 27.59 -21.01 -3.29
N ASP A 435 27.34 -21.52 -2.09
CA ASP A 435 27.88 -20.96 -0.85
C ASP A 435 29.19 -21.63 -0.40
N GLY A 436 29.66 -22.64 -1.14
CA GLY A 436 30.86 -23.43 -0.85
C GLY A 436 30.70 -24.41 0.31
N LEU A 437 29.49 -24.61 0.83
CA LEU A 437 29.21 -25.50 1.96
C LEU A 437 28.59 -26.83 1.48
N ILE A 438 28.76 -27.87 2.29
CA ILE A 438 28.05 -29.14 2.10
C ILE A 438 26.68 -29.02 2.78
N PRO A 439 25.58 -29.48 2.17
CA PRO A 439 24.25 -29.37 2.76
C PRO A 439 24.16 -30.14 4.09
N PRO A 440 23.41 -29.64 5.09
CA PRO A 440 23.27 -30.33 6.38
C PRO A 440 22.58 -31.69 6.29
N THR A 441 22.99 -32.62 7.14
CA THR A 441 22.33 -33.92 7.32
C THR A 441 20.96 -33.73 7.98
N PRO A 442 19.87 -34.26 7.39
CA PRO A 442 18.55 -34.16 8.00
C PRO A 442 18.50 -34.88 9.36
N VAL A 443 17.87 -34.23 10.35
CA VAL A 443 17.74 -34.74 11.71
C VAL A 443 16.28 -35.01 12.07
N GLY A 444 16.03 -35.80 13.11
CA GLY A 444 14.68 -36.16 13.52
C GLY A 444 13.93 -37.10 12.58
N PHE A 445 14.66 -37.80 11.69
CA PHE A 445 14.05 -38.70 10.69
C PHE A 445 13.28 -39.85 11.35
N SER A 446 11.96 -39.87 11.16
CA SER A 446 11.06 -40.80 11.82
C SER A 446 9.83 -41.14 10.95
N ILE A 447 8.98 -42.02 11.46
CA ILE A 447 7.76 -42.45 10.78
C ILE A 447 6.61 -41.63 11.33
N GLN A 448 6.00 -40.81 10.48
CA GLN A 448 4.80 -40.06 10.85
C GLN A 448 3.57 -40.97 10.79
N ASN A 449 3.34 -41.65 9.67
CA ASN A 449 2.13 -42.46 9.48
C ASN A 449 2.38 -43.66 8.55
N GLN A 450 1.59 -44.71 8.71
CA GLN A 450 1.65 -45.92 7.89
C GLN A 450 0.26 -46.19 7.29
N SER A 451 0.23 -46.51 6.00
CA SER A 451 -0.98 -46.92 5.28
C SER A 451 -0.77 -48.28 4.62
N LEU A 452 -1.75 -48.79 3.87
CA LEU A 452 -1.67 -50.13 3.28
C LEU A 452 -0.53 -50.30 2.28
N ASN A 453 -0.22 -49.25 1.52
CA ASN A 453 0.76 -49.27 0.43
C ASN A 453 1.67 -48.03 0.40
N SER A 454 1.74 -47.30 1.50
CA SER A 454 2.58 -46.11 1.62
C SER A 454 3.00 -45.87 3.06
N ILE A 455 4.11 -45.14 3.22
CA ILE A 455 4.63 -44.70 4.51
C ILE A 455 4.87 -43.20 4.42
N THR A 456 4.33 -42.45 5.37
CA THR A 456 4.65 -41.04 5.57
C THR A 456 5.80 -40.91 6.56
N LEU A 457 6.84 -40.23 6.13
CA LEU A 457 8.08 -40.00 6.87
C LEU A 457 8.14 -38.52 7.24
N ASN A 458 8.76 -38.20 8.37
CA ASN A 458 9.02 -36.81 8.76
C ASN A 458 10.44 -36.61 9.28
N TRP A 459 10.91 -35.37 9.23
CA TRP A 459 12.22 -34.89 9.68
C TRP A 459 12.14 -33.37 9.96
N GLN A 460 13.22 -32.76 10.43
CA GLN A 460 13.30 -31.29 10.60
C GLN A 460 13.86 -30.61 9.35
N LYS A 461 13.39 -29.39 9.06
CA LYS A 461 13.94 -28.57 7.97
C LYS A 461 15.46 -28.37 8.07
N VAL A 462 16.12 -28.12 6.93
CA VAL A 462 17.57 -27.87 6.85
C VAL A 462 17.86 -26.43 6.45
N ASP A 463 19.02 -25.94 6.88
CA ASP A 463 19.53 -24.61 6.53
C ASP A 463 20.54 -24.74 5.39
N CYS A 464 20.15 -24.39 4.17
CA CYS A 464 20.96 -24.57 2.96
C CYS A 464 20.52 -23.57 1.89
N TYR A 465 21.46 -22.72 1.44
CA TYR A 465 21.22 -21.63 0.50
C TYR A 465 20.97 -22.14 -0.93
N ASP A 466 21.79 -23.07 -1.39
CA ASP A 466 21.79 -23.63 -2.75
C ASP A 466 21.14 -25.03 -2.82
N PHE A 467 20.13 -25.28 -1.98
CA PHE A 467 19.49 -26.59 -1.83
C PHE A 467 18.87 -27.11 -3.14
N ASP A 468 19.03 -28.42 -3.42
CA ASP A 468 18.45 -29.08 -4.59
C ASP A 468 17.36 -30.07 -4.21
N THR A 469 17.64 -31.03 -3.32
CA THR A 469 16.65 -32.05 -2.95
C THR A 469 16.99 -32.79 -1.66
N PHE A 470 15.94 -33.25 -0.96
CA PHE A 470 16.05 -34.41 -0.10
C PHE A 470 16.02 -35.71 -0.93
N GLU A 471 16.86 -36.68 -0.58
CA GLU A 471 16.84 -38.03 -1.12
C GLU A 471 16.50 -39.04 -0.03
N ILE A 472 15.37 -39.72 -0.18
CA ILE A 472 14.95 -40.81 0.71
C ILE A 472 15.35 -42.13 0.07
N LEU A 473 16.25 -42.83 0.75
CA LEU A 473 16.73 -44.13 0.37
C LEU A 473 15.86 -45.19 1.05
N TYR A 474 15.35 -46.16 0.30
CA TYR A 474 14.55 -47.25 0.87
C TYR A 474 14.87 -48.63 0.29
N SER A 475 14.75 -49.67 1.12
CA SER A 475 15.04 -51.07 0.74
C SER A 475 14.25 -52.07 1.58
N ILE A 476 14.13 -53.31 1.10
CA ILE A 476 13.58 -54.45 1.86
C ILE A 476 14.65 -55.23 2.66
N ASN A 477 15.91 -54.81 2.57
CA ASN A 477 17.03 -55.28 3.38
C ASN A 477 17.69 -54.07 4.09
N PRO A 478 18.43 -54.26 5.20
CA PRO A 478 19.19 -53.17 5.82
C PRO A 478 20.08 -52.44 4.80
N ILE A 479 20.10 -51.10 4.85
CA ILE A 479 20.81 -50.28 3.87
C ILE A 479 22.29 -50.19 4.25
N ASP A 480 23.16 -50.84 3.47
CA ASP A 480 24.61 -51.00 3.73
C ASP A 480 25.52 -50.73 2.51
N GLY A 481 24.99 -50.08 1.48
CA GLY A 481 25.71 -49.82 0.23
C GLY A 481 24.73 -49.35 -0.83
N SER A 482 24.82 -49.86 -2.06
CA SER A 482 23.92 -49.51 -3.18
C SER A 482 22.63 -50.33 -3.25
N ASN A 483 22.20 -50.97 -2.16
CA ASN A 483 21.07 -51.90 -2.14
C ASN A 483 19.70 -51.20 -1.90
N TYR A 484 19.51 -49.99 -2.40
CA TYR A 484 18.33 -49.15 -2.15
C TYR A 484 17.74 -48.54 -3.44
N GLN A 485 16.49 -48.06 -3.33
CA GLN A 485 15.86 -47.17 -4.28
C GLN A 485 15.87 -45.73 -3.72
N ILE A 486 15.82 -44.72 -4.60
CA ILE A 486 15.80 -43.30 -4.21
C ILE A 486 14.42 -42.70 -4.54
N TYR A 487 13.86 -41.97 -3.58
CA TYR A 487 12.69 -41.11 -3.75
C TYR A 487 13.12 -39.65 -3.51
N ASN A 488 12.98 -38.77 -4.51
CA ASN A 488 13.50 -37.39 -4.48
C ASN A 488 12.56 -36.40 -5.18
N ARG A 489 13.02 -35.16 -5.43
CA ARG A 489 12.24 -34.09 -6.10
C ARG A 489 11.56 -34.49 -7.42
N ASN A 490 12.13 -35.42 -8.19
CA ASN A 490 11.53 -35.89 -9.44
C ASN A 490 10.32 -36.81 -9.20
N ASN A 491 10.23 -37.39 -8.00
CA ASN A 491 9.07 -38.15 -7.56
C ASN A 491 8.02 -37.26 -6.88
N ASN A 492 8.46 -36.27 -6.09
CA ASN A 492 7.60 -35.26 -5.47
C ASN A 492 8.35 -33.94 -5.30
N ALA A 493 7.89 -32.89 -6.00
CA ALA A 493 8.54 -31.58 -6.07
C ALA A 493 8.76 -30.92 -4.71
N ILE A 494 7.94 -31.20 -3.68
CA ILE A 494 8.12 -30.62 -2.34
C ILE A 494 9.50 -30.92 -1.75
N LEU A 495 10.12 -32.03 -2.16
CA LEU A 495 11.46 -32.41 -1.72
C LEU A 495 12.57 -31.49 -2.23
N ALA A 496 12.26 -30.56 -3.15
CA ALA A 496 13.17 -29.50 -3.55
C ALA A 496 13.22 -28.33 -2.55
N SER A 497 12.30 -28.26 -1.58
CA SER A 497 12.30 -27.21 -0.55
C SER A 497 13.13 -27.64 0.65
N PRO A 498 14.07 -26.80 1.14
CA PRO A 498 14.80 -27.07 2.38
C PRO A 498 13.88 -27.05 3.61
N TYR A 499 12.68 -26.47 3.48
CA TYR A 499 11.64 -26.39 4.51
C TYR A 499 10.67 -27.58 4.47
N CYS A 500 10.85 -28.53 3.55
CA CYS A 500 10.06 -29.76 3.56
C CYS A 500 10.43 -30.60 4.79
N GLU A 501 9.43 -30.94 5.61
CA GLU A 501 9.59 -31.72 6.85
C GLU A 501 8.88 -33.08 6.80
N SER A 502 8.13 -33.37 5.73
CA SER A 502 7.40 -34.64 5.60
C SER A 502 7.14 -35.01 4.15
N VAL A 503 7.14 -36.31 3.86
CA VAL A 503 6.65 -36.84 2.57
C VAL A 503 6.10 -38.24 2.71
N THR A 504 5.12 -38.57 1.85
CA THR A 504 4.60 -39.92 1.69
C THR A 504 5.31 -40.64 0.55
N VAL A 505 5.93 -41.79 0.85
CA VAL A 505 6.51 -42.71 -0.14
C VAL A 505 5.44 -43.76 -0.52
N PRO A 506 4.91 -43.75 -1.76
CA PRO A 506 3.86 -44.66 -2.20
C PRO A 506 4.41 -45.96 -2.80
N GLY A 507 3.52 -46.87 -3.21
CA GLY A 507 3.86 -48.06 -4.01
C GLY A 507 4.53 -49.20 -3.25
N LEU A 508 4.40 -49.23 -1.92
CA LEU A 508 5.01 -50.23 -1.06
C LEU A 508 4.11 -51.46 -0.90
N SER A 509 4.70 -52.66 -0.89
CA SER A 509 3.97 -53.91 -0.57
C SER A 509 3.75 -54.09 0.93
N SER A 510 2.51 -54.36 1.35
CA SER A 510 2.13 -54.66 2.75
C SER A 510 2.73 -55.96 3.32
N SER A 511 3.38 -56.79 2.48
CA SER A 511 4.03 -58.03 2.90
C SER A 511 5.47 -57.87 3.38
N ASN A 512 6.08 -56.69 3.20
CA ASN A 512 7.52 -56.50 3.40
C ASN A 512 7.82 -55.50 4.54
N SER A 513 8.94 -55.72 5.21
CA SER A 513 9.60 -54.70 6.03
C SER A 513 10.46 -53.80 5.15
N TYR A 514 10.38 -52.49 5.40
CA TYR A 514 11.17 -51.49 4.71
C TYR A 514 12.12 -50.78 5.67
N PHE A 515 13.33 -50.56 5.18
CA PHE A 515 14.38 -49.77 5.82
C PHE A 515 14.48 -48.44 5.08
N PHE A 516 14.52 -47.32 5.81
CA PHE A 516 14.67 -45.99 5.24
C PHE A 516 15.87 -45.24 5.82
N LYS A 517 16.51 -44.41 5.00
CA LYS A 517 17.46 -43.35 5.37
C LYS A 517 17.16 -42.10 4.54
N ILE A 518 17.58 -40.93 4.99
CA ILE A 518 17.47 -39.67 4.23
C ILE A 518 18.83 -38.96 4.17
N ARG A 519 19.07 -38.19 3.10
CA ARG A 519 20.17 -37.23 2.96
C ARG A 519 19.72 -36.00 2.19
N SER A 520 20.49 -34.92 2.30
CA SER A 520 20.33 -33.69 1.52
C SER A 520 21.32 -33.66 0.35
N LYS A 521 20.95 -32.96 -0.72
CA LYS A 521 21.80 -32.67 -1.87
C LYS A 521 21.60 -31.19 -2.28
N ASP A 522 22.70 -30.51 -2.61
CA ASP A 522 22.69 -29.14 -3.13
C ASP A 522 22.72 -29.09 -4.67
N LYS A 523 22.59 -27.89 -5.25
CA LYS A 523 22.63 -27.64 -6.70
C LYS A 523 24.03 -27.84 -7.30
N ASN A 524 25.07 -27.88 -6.47
CA ASN A 524 26.47 -28.10 -6.85
C ASN A 524 26.87 -29.59 -6.84
N GLY A 525 25.97 -30.48 -6.43
CA GLY A 525 26.16 -31.93 -6.45
C GLY A 525 26.83 -32.50 -5.20
N ASN A 526 26.96 -31.72 -4.11
CA ASN A 526 27.43 -32.23 -2.84
C ASN A 526 26.30 -32.93 -2.08
N TYR A 527 26.67 -33.92 -1.25
CA TYR A 527 25.74 -34.71 -0.45
C TYR A 527 26.07 -34.59 1.03
N SER A 528 25.04 -34.50 1.86
CA SER A 528 25.20 -34.67 3.31
C SER A 528 25.57 -36.11 3.69
N GLU A 529 25.87 -36.35 4.97
CA GLU A 529 25.86 -37.71 5.51
C GLU A 529 24.43 -38.30 5.49
N LEU A 530 24.32 -39.62 5.66
CA LEU A 530 23.03 -40.30 5.78
C LEU A 530 22.50 -40.21 7.21
N SER A 531 21.18 -40.04 7.36
CA SER A 531 20.49 -40.13 8.65
C SER A 531 20.62 -41.51 9.31
N ASN A 532 20.14 -41.61 10.56
CA ASN A 532 19.86 -42.90 11.18
C ASN A 532 18.89 -43.73 10.32
N GLN A 533 19.06 -45.06 10.36
CA GLN A 533 18.16 -45.99 9.67
C GLN A 533 16.91 -46.23 10.51
N ILE A 534 15.74 -46.10 9.90
CA ILE A 534 14.45 -46.48 10.48
C ILE A 534 13.90 -47.73 9.78
N THR A 535 13.14 -48.55 10.51
CA THR A 535 12.57 -49.81 9.99
C THR A 535 11.09 -49.88 10.32
N THR A 536 10.26 -50.25 9.35
CA THR A 536 8.82 -50.42 9.58
C THR A 536 8.13 -51.29 8.53
N ILE A 537 6.86 -51.61 8.77
CA ILE A 537 5.96 -52.28 7.81
C ILE A 537 4.75 -51.39 7.52
N PRO A 538 4.13 -51.47 6.33
CA PRO A 538 2.85 -50.81 6.05
C PRO A 538 1.73 -51.27 7.01
N ALA A 539 0.77 -50.38 7.29
CA ALA A 539 -0.37 -50.66 8.16
C ALA A 539 -1.39 -51.57 7.44
N PRO A 540 -2.28 -52.28 8.15
CA PRO A 540 -3.28 -53.16 7.52
C PRO A 540 -4.45 -52.40 6.85
N ALA A 541 -4.46 -51.07 6.88
CA ALA A 541 -5.52 -50.24 6.30
C ALA A 541 -5.00 -48.90 5.77
N THR A 542 -5.69 -48.33 4.78
CA THR A 542 -5.50 -46.94 4.32
C THR A 542 -6.68 -46.09 4.75
N ILE A 543 -6.45 -45.22 5.73
CA ILE A 543 -7.41 -44.19 6.16
C ILE A 543 -7.17 -42.95 5.30
N TYR A 544 -8.19 -42.46 4.61
CA TYR A 544 -8.08 -41.29 3.73
C TYR A 544 -8.78 -40.04 4.28
N THR A 545 -9.62 -40.20 5.30
CA THR A 545 -10.28 -39.10 5.99
C THR A 545 -10.53 -39.49 7.43
N PHE A 546 -10.37 -38.54 8.34
CA PHE A 546 -10.77 -38.65 9.72
C PHE A 546 -11.26 -37.26 10.13
N THR A 547 -12.47 -37.16 10.69
CA THR A 547 -13.06 -35.90 11.15
C THR A 547 -13.73 -36.09 12.50
N ALA A 548 -13.77 -35.02 13.27
CA ALA A 548 -14.52 -34.93 14.51
C ALA A 548 -15.45 -33.71 14.44
N HIS A 549 -16.69 -33.88 14.86
CA HIS A 549 -17.67 -32.81 14.91
C HIS A 549 -18.33 -32.80 16.28
N GLY A 550 -18.05 -31.77 17.07
CA GLY A 550 -18.69 -31.56 18.36
C GLY A 550 -20.04 -30.87 18.21
N LEU A 551 -21.04 -31.43 18.90
CA LEU A 551 -22.40 -30.90 19.00
C LEU A 551 -22.78 -30.73 20.48
N ASP A 552 -24.07 -30.72 20.78
CA ASP A 552 -24.61 -30.59 22.13
C ASP A 552 -24.36 -31.87 22.95
N ASN A 553 -23.37 -31.83 23.85
CA ASN A 553 -22.92 -32.94 24.71
C ASN A 553 -22.55 -34.24 23.97
N GLU A 554 -22.15 -34.15 22.71
CA GLU A 554 -21.71 -35.30 21.93
C GLU A 554 -20.62 -34.91 20.93
N VAL A 555 -19.76 -35.86 20.58
CA VAL A 555 -18.86 -35.74 19.42
C VAL A 555 -19.10 -36.90 18.48
N ARG A 556 -19.29 -36.59 17.20
CA ARG A 556 -19.26 -37.59 16.14
C ARG A 556 -17.87 -37.67 15.55
N LEU A 557 -17.30 -38.86 15.56
CA LEU A 557 -16.11 -39.20 14.79
C LEU A 557 -16.50 -39.93 13.52
N PHE A 558 -15.86 -39.58 12.42
CA PHE A 558 -16.04 -40.25 11.14
C PHE A 558 -14.69 -40.51 10.50
N TRP A 559 -14.45 -41.72 9.98
CA TRP A 559 -13.31 -41.98 9.11
C TRP A 559 -13.68 -42.89 7.95
N GLY A 560 -13.01 -42.63 6.83
CA GLY A 560 -13.14 -43.39 5.59
C GLY A 560 -11.87 -44.19 5.32
N VAL A 561 -12.07 -45.37 4.77
CA VAL A 561 -11.03 -46.36 4.52
C VAL A 561 -11.13 -46.84 3.07
N SER A 562 -10.04 -46.71 2.31
CA SER A 562 -10.02 -47.06 0.88
C SER A 562 -9.51 -48.48 0.61
N GLY A 563 -8.88 -49.13 1.60
CA GLY A 563 -8.44 -50.51 1.51
C GLY A 563 -8.07 -51.08 2.87
N GLN A 564 -8.34 -52.37 3.08
CA GLN A 564 -8.02 -53.11 4.30
C GLN A 564 -7.52 -54.50 3.93
N THR A 565 -6.45 -54.97 4.58
CA THR A 565 -5.94 -56.33 4.43
C THR A 565 -5.37 -56.78 5.75
N ASN A 566 -5.82 -57.93 6.26
CA ASN A 566 -5.39 -58.45 7.55
C ASN A 566 -5.60 -57.47 8.73
N ASN A 567 -6.62 -56.59 8.64
CA ASN A 567 -7.04 -55.72 9.74
C ASN A 567 -8.00 -56.48 10.67
N LEU A 568 -7.80 -56.37 11.98
CA LEU A 568 -8.69 -56.89 13.02
C LEU A 568 -9.76 -55.87 13.44
N GLY A 569 -9.51 -54.58 13.20
CA GLY A 569 -10.42 -53.50 13.53
C GLY A 569 -9.71 -52.27 14.08
N TYR A 570 -10.50 -51.30 14.55
CA TYR A 570 -10.03 -49.98 14.98
C TYR A 570 -10.13 -49.79 16.50
N LYS A 571 -9.28 -48.91 17.05
CA LYS A 571 -9.41 -48.38 18.41
C LYS A 571 -9.53 -46.86 18.37
N VAL A 572 -10.29 -46.29 19.30
CA VAL A 572 -10.56 -44.86 19.39
C VAL A 572 -9.96 -44.32 20.69
N TYR A 573 -9.19 -43.25 20.56
CA TYR A 573 -8.56 -42.57 21.67
C TYR A 573 -8.98 -41.12 21.73
N ARG A 574 -9.04 -40.57 22.96
CA ARG A 574 -9.39 -39.19 23.24
C ARG A 574 -8.45 -38.57 24.26
N LYS A 575 -8.23 -37.26 24.14
CA LYS A 575 -7.41 -36.47 25.07
C LYS A 575 -8.00 -35.07 25.28
N ALA A 576 -8.02 -34.61 26.52
CA ALA A 576 -8.33 -33.21 26.84
C ALA A 576 -7.09 -32.32 26.59
N PRO A 577 -7.24 -31.02 26.29
CA PRO A 577 -6.11 -30.10 26.08
C PRO A 577 -5.11 -30.06 27.24
N THR A 578 -5.54 -30.35 28.47
CA THR A 578 -4.71 -30.37 29.67
C THR A 578 -3.93 -31.67 29.87
N GLN A 579 -4.11 -32.67 29.01
CA GLN A 579 -3.48 -33.99 29.11
C GLN A 579 -2.34 -34.11 28.09
N THR A 580 -1.29 -34.85 28.48
CA THR A 580 -0.17 -35.20 27.59
C THR A 580 -0.53 -36.37 26.68
N ASP A 581 -1.14 -37.41 27.25
CA ASP A 581 -1.34 -38.70 26.59
C ASP A 581 -2.80 -38.98 26.24
N TYR A 582 -2.99 -39.71 25.14
CA TYR A 582 -4.30 -40.17 24.69
C TYR A 582 -4.80 -41.35 25.50
N THR A 583 -6.10 -41.32 25.85
CA THR A 583 -6.78 -42.39 26.59
C THR A 583 -7.67 -43.21 25.67
N LEU A 584 -7.61 -44.54 25.76
CA LEU A 584 -8.47 -45.45 25.00
C LEU A 584 -9.91 -45.31 25.51
N ILE A 585 -10.85 -45.00 24.61
CA ILE A 585 -12.28 -44.88 24.95
C ILE A 585 -13.13 -46.02 24.39
N ASP A 586 -12.74 -46.62 23.27
CA ASP A 586 -13.39 -47.82 22.73
C ASP A 586 -12.48 -48.59 21.75
N SER A 587 -12.81 -49.85 21.46
CA SER A 587 -12.00 -50.74 20.62
C SER A 587 -12.83 -51.77 19.85
N TYR A 588 -12.27 -52.34 18.79
CA TYR A 588 -12.84 -53.48 18.08
C TYR A 588 -13.11 -54.72 18.95
N LEU A 589 -12.44 -54.84 20.10
CA LEU A 589 -12.68 -55.93 21.06
C LEU A 589 -13.99 -55.74 21.83
N THR A 590 -14.42 -54.50 22.00
CA THR A 590 -15.58 -54.10 22.83
C THR A 590 -16.77 -53.64 21.99
N ASN A 591 -16.53 -53.16 20.76
CA ASN A 591 -17.53 -52.61 19.86
C ASN A 591 -17.51 -53.30 18.48
N PRO A 592 -18.54 -54.10 18.15
CA PRO A 592 -18.63 -54.81 16.86
C PRO A 592 -18.57 -53.91 15.63
N SER A 593 -19.00 -52.64 15.73
CA SER A 593 -18.93 -51.70 14.61
C SER A 593 -17.48 -51.33 14.25
N LEU A 594 -16.57 -51.36 15.22
CA LEU A 594 -15.14 -51.10 15.04
C LEU A 594 -14.36 -52.35 14.56
N ALA A 595 -14.95 -53.55 14.68
CA ALA A 595 -14.39 -54.82 14.22
C ALA A 595 -14.78 -55.20 12.80
N ASN A 596 -15.78 -54.54 12.21
CA ASN A 596 -16.29 -54.88 10.89
C ASN A 596 -15.36 -54.35 9.79
N THR A 597 -14.35 -55.13 9.38
CA THR A 597 -13.36 -54.73 8.37
C THR A 597 -13.85 -54.88 6.92
N SER A 598 -15.13 -55.20 6.71
CA SER A 598 -15.76 -55.26 5.38
C SER A 598 -16.37 -53.94 4.91
N VAL A 599 -16.52 -52.95 5.80
CA VAL A 599 -17.04 -51.62 5.45
C VAL A 599 -15.92 -50.62 5.18
N SER A 600 -16.21 -49.61 4.38
CA SER A 600 -15.26 -48.53 4.02
C SER A 600 -15.45 -47.26 4.85
N ASN A 601 -16.51 -47.17 5.66
CA ASN A 601 -16.85 -45.99 6.44
C ASN A 601 -17.19 -46.40 7.87
N TYR A 602 -16.64 -45.65 8.82
CA TYR A 602 -16.89 -45.85 10.24
C TYR A 602 -17.44 -44.57 10.85
N THR A 603 -18.36 -44.72 11.80
CA THR A 603 -18.87 -43.61 12.61
C THR A 603 -18.88 -44.06 14.06
N TYR A 604 -18.35 -43.23 14.94
CA TYR A 604 -18.35 -43.44 16.38
C TYR A 604 -18.92 -42.20 17.05
N TRP A 605 -19.76 -42.41 18.07
CA TRP A 605 -20.35 -41.34 18.86
C TRP A 605 -19.81 -41.38 20.28
N ASP A 606 -19.21 -40.27 20.68
CA ASP A 606 -18.76 -40.06 22.05
C ASP A 606 -19.79 -39.22 22.81
N TYR A 607 -20.52 -39.87 23.69
CA TYR A 607 -21.52 -39.26 24.58
C TYR A 607 -20.98 -38.90 25.96
N ASN A 608 -19.70 -39.19 26.24
CA ASN A 608 -19.07 -38.95 27.55
C ASN A 608 -18.28 -37.64 27.53
N VAL A 609 -18.90 -36.58 27.01
CA VAL A 609 -18.37 -35.21 26.89
C VAL A 609 -19.44 -34.22 27.33
N THR A 610 -19.04 -32.99 27.69
CA THR A 610 -19.99 -31.93 28.06
C THR A 610 -19.70 -30.64 27.30
N ASN A 611 -20.73 -29.83 27.08
CA ASN A 611 -20.60 -28.49 26.47
C ASN A 611 -19.54 -27.62 27.15
N GLY A 612 -18.88 -26.79 26.35
CA GLY A 612 -17.80 -25.89 26.80
C GLY A 612 -16.40 -26.52 26.80
N GLN A 613 -16.28 -27.81 26.43
CA GLN A 613 -15.00 -28.51 26.37
C GLN A 613 -14.48 -28.63 24.93
N ASN A 614 -13.16 -28.78 24.80
CA ASN A 614 -12.48 -29.13 23.56
C ASN A 614 -11.79 -30.49 23.77
N TRP A 615 -11.69 -31.27 22.70
CA TRP A 615 -11.13 -32.63 22.75
C TRP A 615 -10.36 -32.94 21.47
N ASP A 616 -9.25 -33.66 21.62
CA ASP A 616 -8.50 -34.24 20.51
C ASP A 616 -8.73 -35.74 20.43
N TYR A 617 -8.80 -36.27 19.22
CA TYR A 617 -9.03 -37.68 18.94
C TYR A 617 -8.00 -38.24 17.97
N ILE A 618 -7.68 -39.52 18.14
CA ILE A 618 -6.83 -40.32 17.27
C ILE A 618 -7.42 -41.73 17.20
N ILE A 619 -7.21 -42.38 16.06
CA ILE A 619 -7.59 -43.77 15.85
C ILE A 619 -6.36 -44.62 15.54
N SER A 620 -6.46 -45.91 15.82
CA SER A 620 -5.48 -46.90 15.40
C SER A 620 -6.16 -48.09 14.72
N CYS A 621 -5.40 -48.85 13.95
CA CYS A 621 -5.82 -50.16 13.42
C CYS A 621 -4.86 -51.25 13.89
N THR A 622 -5.34 -52.49 14.00
CA THR A 622 -4.55 -53.62 14.52
C THR A 622 -4.48 -54.73 13.47
N ASN A 623 -3.29 -55.23 13.14
CA ASN A 623 -3.16 -56.32 12.18
C ASN A 623 -3.35 -57.71 12.83
N VAL A 624 -3.42 -58.78 12.02
CA VAL A 624 -3.57 -60.17 12.50
C VAL A 624 -2.40 -60.68 13.38
N ASN A 625 -1.27 -59.98 13.41
CA ASN A 625 -0.13 -60.28 14.30
C ASN A 625 -0.21 -59.51 15.63
N ASN A 626 -1.34 -58.85 15.91
CA ASN A 626 -1.56 -57.98 17.07
C ASN A 626 -0.64 -56.75 17.14
N GLN A 627 -0.07 -56.32 16.01
CA GLN A 627 0.64 -55.05 15.94
C GLN A 627 -0.35 -53.92 15.68
N GLU A 628 -0.24 -52.86 16.48
CA GLU A 628 -1.08 -51.67 16.41
C GLU A 628 -0.39 -50.55 15.64
N PHE A 629 -1.16 -49.86 14.79
CA PHE A 629 -0.71 -48.77 13.93
C PHE A 629 -1.60 -47.55 14.16
N PHE A 630 -1.00 -46.48 14.65
CA PHE A 630 -1.71 -45.22 14.90
C PHE A 630 -1.82 -44.40 13.62
N TYR A 631 -3.00 -43.80 13.41
CA TYR A 631 -3.20 -42.76 12.43
C TYR A 631 -2.85 -41.41 13.07
N ASN A 632 -1.60 -40.97 12.89
CA ASN A 632 -1.04 -39.81 13.61
C ASN A 632 -1.42 -38.46 12.99
N TYR A 633 -2.67 -38.34 12.54
CA TYR A 633 -3.29 -37.07 12.16
C TYR A 633 -4.48 -36.85 13.11
N PRO A 634 -4.23 -36.29 14.31
CA PRO A 634 -5.30 -36.09 15.28
C PRO A 634 -6.32 -35.09 14.75
N VAL A 635 -7.57 -35.23 15.19
CA VAL A 635 -8.67 -34.33 14.86
C VAL A 635 -9.25 -33.77 16.14
N SER A 636 -9.63 -32.50 16.10
CA SER A 636 -10.14 -31.80 17.26
C SER A 636 -11.63 -31.51 17.10
N ALA A 637 -12.34 -31.47 18.22
CA ALA A 637 -13.75 -31.09 18.27
C ALA A 637 -14.02 -30.21 19.48
N ALA A 638 -14.85 -29.19 19.27
CA ALA A 638 -15.40 -28.33 20.31
C ALA A 638 -16.84 -28.71 20.58
N VAL A 639 -17.15 -29.08 21.82
CA VAL A 639 -18.50 -29.44 22.26
C VAL A 639 -19.20 -28.14 22.67
N ARG A 640 -20.26 -27.77 21.95
CA ARG A 640 -20.94 -26.47 22.08
C ARG A 640 -22.46 -26.68 22.12
N PRO A 641 -23.18 -25.89 22.93
CA PRO A 641 -24.63 -25.99 22.99
C PRO A 641 -25.24 -25.64 21.63
N ILE A 642 -26.34 -26.32 21.29
CA ILE A 642 -27.17 -25.97 20.14
C ILE A 642 -28.42 -25.25 20.64
N HIS A 643 -28.63 -24.04 20.17
CA HIS A 643 -29.81 -23.23 20.49
C HIS A 643 -30.94 -23.51 19.50
N ASN A 644 -32.16 -23.13 19.84
CA ASN A 644 -33.28 -23.23 18.91
C ASN A 644 -34.23 -22.04 18.96
N LEU A 645 -34.90 -21.82 17.84
CA LEU A 645 -36.06 -20.95 17.72
C LEU A 645 -37.28 -21.79 17.41
N THR A 646 -38.34 -21.59 18.18
CA THR A 646 -39.61 -22.31 18.04
C THR A 646 -40.69 -21.35 17.57
N LEU A 647 -41.31 -21.66 16.44
CA LEU A 647 -42.43 -20.94 15.85
C LEU A 647 -43.73 -21.66 16.22
N THR A 648 -44.70 -20.93 16.79
CA THR A 648 -46.01 -21.47 17.15
C THR A 648 -47.16 -20.59 16.67
N ASN A 649 -48.33 -21.20 16.48
CA ASN A 649 -49.60 -20.46 16.37
C ASN A 649 -50.13 -20.08 17.78
N SER A 650 -51.19 -19.25 17.84
CA SER A 650 -51.74 -18.73 19.11
C SER A 650 -52.20 -19.77 20.12
N THR A 651 -52.47 -21.01 19.70
CA THR A 651 -52.87 -22.13 20.57
C THR A 651 -51.74 -23.13 20.83
N ALA A 652 -50.54 -22.90 20.28
CA ALA A 652 -49.41 -23.83 20.28
C ALA A 652 -49.76 -25.24 19.74
N THR A 653 -50.72 -25.34 18.83
CA THR A 653 -51.13 -26.61 18.18
C THR A 653 -50.36 -26.86 16.89
N LEU A 654 -49.87 -25.81 16.23
CA LEU A 654 -48.92 -25.90 15.12
C LEU A 654 -47.58 -25.38 15.62
N ILE A 655 -46.54 -26.19 15.49
CA ILE A 655 -45.20 -25.91 16.01
C ILE A 655 -44.17 -26.30 14.95
N ASP A 656 -43.16 -25.46 14.76
CA ASP A 656 -41.96 -25.79 14.00
C ASP A 656 -40.71 -25.22 14.68
N THR A 657 -39.58 -25.93 14.59
CA THR A 657 -38.35 -25.58 15.29
C THR A 657 -37.17 -25.55 14.31
N ILE A 658 -36.29 -24.58 14.51
CA ILE A 658 -35.00 -24.45 13.80
C ILE A 658 -33.89 -24.27 14.82
N TYR A 659 -32.69 -24.76 14.49
CA TYR A 659 -31.55 -24.85 15.40
C TYR A 659 -30.39 -24.00 14.92
N PHE A 660 -29.69 -23.33 15.82
CA PHE A 660 -28.50 -22.57 15.46
C PHE A 660 -27.45 -22.63 16.56
N ALA A 661 -26.19 -22.43 16.20
CA ALA A 661 -25.09 -22.41 17.14
C ALA A 661 -23.88 -21.69 16.53
N GLN A 662 -22.83 -21.60 17.33
CA GLN A 662 -21.48 -21.30 16.84
C GLN A 662 -20.52 -22.42 17.25
N ASN A 663 -19.57 -22.74 16.38
CA ASN A 663 -18.53 -23.72 16.66
C ASN A 663 -17.21 -23.30 16.01
N PRO A 664 -16.07 -23.29 16.73
CA PRO A 664 -14.77 -22.94 16.13
C PRO A 664 -14.33 -23.89 15.00
N TYR A 665 -14.94 -25.06 14.86
CA TYR A 665 -14.67 -25.99 13.75
C TYR A 665 -15.76 -25.98 12.65
N ALA A 666 -16.73 -25.06 12.73
CA ALA A 666 -17.66 -24.77 11.64
C ALA A 666 -17.16 -23.57 10.82
N SER A 667 -17.71 -23.38 9.64
CA SER A 667 -17.49 -22.22 8.78
C SER A 667 -18.74 -21.33 8.74
N ASP A 668 -18.66 -20.17 8.07
CA ASP A 668 -19.85 -19.39 7.70
C ASP A 668 -20.37 -19.78 6.31
N SER A 669 -19.76 -20.79 5.69
CA SER A 669 -20.18 -21.41 4.43
C SER A 669 -20.94 -22.71 4.70
N GLN A 670 -21.30 -23.44 3.64
CA GLN A 670 -22.09 -24.67 3.76
C GLN A 670 -21.26 -25.82 4.36
N ASP A 671 -21.59 -26.21 5.59
CA ASP A 671 -20.99 -27.32 6.30
C ASP A 671 -21.88 -28.57 6.25
N ALA A 672 -21.42 -29.62 5.56
CA ALA A 672 -22.21 -30.83 5.31
C ALA A 672 -22.73 -31.56 6.57
N TYR A 673 -22.10 -31.34 7.73
CA TYR A 673 -22.50 -31.95 9.00
C TYR A 673 -23.19 -30.97 9.95
N TYR A 674 -22.66 -29.77 10.05
CA TYR A 674 -23.21 -28.76 10.94
C TYR A 674 -24.55 -28.24 10.42
N ASP A 675 -24.68 -28.04 9.10
CA ASP A 675 -25.90 -27.54 8.49
C ASP A 675 -26.81 -28.68 8.05
N ILE A 676 -28.09 -28.58 8.43
CA ILE A 676 -29.10 -29.57 8.07
C ILE A 676 -30.13 -28.89 7.18
N THR A 677 -30.26 -29.36 5.94
CA THR A 677 -31.27 -28.87 5.00
C THR A 677 -32.69 -29.22 5.44
N LYS A 678 -33.62 -28.29 5.22
CA LYS A 678 -35.05 -28.42 5.51
C LYS A 678 -35.87 -28.34 4.24
N SER A 679 -36.80 -29.27 4.07
CA SER A 679 -37.75 -29.25 2.95
C SER A 679 -38.80 -28.15 3.13
N ASN A 680 -39.34 -27.67 2.01
CA ASN A 680 -40.51 -26.80 2.01
C ASN A 680 -41.73 -27.51 2.66
N PRO A 681 -42.68 -26.76 3.25
CA PRO A 681 -43.85 -27.35 3.89
C PRO A 681 -44.78 -28.02 2.86
N SER A 682 -45.33 -29.19 3.19
CA SER A 682 -46.12 -30.05 2.27
C SER A 682 -47.54 -30.39 2.75
N GLY A 683 -48.01 -29.79 3.85
CA GLY A 683 -49.35 -30.03 4.44
C GLY A 683 -50.40 -28.95 4.14
N SER A 684 -51.68 -29.22 4.45
CA SER A 684 -52.79 -28.28 4.27
C SER A 684 -52.93 -27.24 5.39
N SER A 685 -52.31 -27.49 6.55
CA SER A 685 -52.18 -26.54 7.67
C SER A 685 -50.78 -26.68 8.27
N TYR A 686 -50.04 -25.57 8.39
CA TYR A 686 -48.68 -25.57 8.91
C TYR A 686 -48.26 -24.18 9.42
N VAL A 687 -47.31 -24.19 10.35
CA VAL A 687 -46.32 -23.13 10.53
C VAL A 687 -44.97 -23.70 10.10
N TRP A 688 -44.14 -22.89 9.45
CA TRP A 688 -42.86 -23.33 8.93
C TRP A 688 -41.83 -22.22 9.10
N SER A 689 -40.68 -22.57 9.65
CA SER A 689 -39.50 -21.72 9.79
C SER A 689 -38.27 -22.43 9.24
N ALA A 690 -37.36 -21.68 8.63
CA ALA A 690 -36.05 -22.17 8.21
C ALA A 690 -35.04 -21.03 8.27
N PHE A 691 -33.77 -21.36 8.51
CA PHE A 691 -32.71 -20.44 8.11
C PHE A 691 -32.52 -20.49 6.58
N TRP A 692 -31.98 -19.44 6.00
CA TRP A 692 -31.95 -19.25 4.56
C TRP A 692 -30.62 -18.71 4.05
N GLU A 693 -30.03 -19.47 3.14
CA GLU A 693 -28.81 -19.09 2.44
C GLU A 693 -29.09 -18.97 0.94
N ALA A 694 -29.11 -17.73 0.44
CA ALA A 694 -29.57 -17.41 -0.91
C ALA A 694 -28.63 -17.95 -2.00
N TYR A 695 -27.34 -18.07 -1.70
CA TYR A 695 -26.30 -18.44 -2.65
C TYR A 695 -25.85 -19.90 -2.52
N TRP A 696 -26.47 -20.68 -1.62
CA TRP A 696 -26.16 -22.10 -1.47
C TRP A 696 -27.02 -22.94 -2.41
N GLY A 697 -26.38 -23.62 -3.37
CA GLY A 697 -27.05 -24.34 -4.44
C GLY A 697 -27.73 -23.43 -5.46
N SER A 698 -28.31 -23.99 -6.53
CA SER A 698 -28.82 -23.20 -7.66
C SER A 698 -30.08 -22.37 -7.38
N ASN A 699 -30.79 -22.61 -6.27
CA ASN A 699 -32.04 -21.92 -5.94
C ASN A 699 -32.05 -21.39 -4.49
N GLY A 700 -30.90 -21.35 -3.83
CA GLY A 700 -30.77 -21.13 -2.39
C GLY A 700 -31.23 -22.33 -1.56
N THR A 701 -30.80 -22.38 -0.30
CA THR A 701 -31.00 -23.52 0.60
C THR A 701 -31.71 -23.10 1.88
N ALA A 702 -32.76 -23.84 2.24
CA ALA A 702 -33.45 -23.71 3.52
C ALA A 702 -32.88 -24.71 4.53
N LEU A 703 -32.65 -24.28 5.77
CA LEU A 703 -31.98 -25.07 6.79
C LEU A 703 -32.85 -25.21 8.06
N SER A 704 -32.87 -26.42 8.61
CA SER A 704 -33.40 -26.70 9.95
C SER A 704 -32.34 -26.51 11.01
N ARG A 705 -31.05 -26.56 10.64
CA ARG A 705 -29.94 -26.20 11.49
C ARG A 705 -28.88 -25.43 10.70
N GLU A 706 -28.40 -24.32 11.25
CA GLU A 706 -27.26 -23.56 10.72
C GLU A 706 -26.27 -23.27 11.84
N VAL A 707 -25.00 -23.69 11.71
CA VAL A 707 -23.96 -23.40 12.70
C VAL A 707 -22.87 -22.57 12.06
N LYS A 708 -22.59 -21.40 12.62
CA LYS A 708 -21.57 -20.50 12.12
C LYS A 708 -20.20 -20.78 12.74
N GLY A 709 -19.15 -20.30 12.09
CA GLY A 709 -17.79 -20.33 12.63
C GLY A 709 -17.72 -19.61 13.98
N GLY A 710 -16.85 -20.10 14.86
CA GLY A 710 -16.75 -19.63 16.24
C GLY A 710 -16.37 -18.14 16.35
N TYR A 711 -16.93 -17.46 17.35
CA TYR A 711 -16.65 -16.05 17.63
C TYR A 711 -16.87 -15.71 19.11
N ASP A 712 -16.35 -14.58 19.58
CA ASP A 712 -16.61 -14.12 20.94
C ASP A 712 -17.92 -13.33 20.97
N THR A 713 -18.98 -13.90 21.53
CA THR A 713 -20.30 -13.25 21.60
C THR A 713 -20.32 -11.96 22.44
N ALA A 714 -19.30 -11.70 23.26
CA ALA A 714 -19.16 -10.47 24.02
C ALA A 714 -18.52 -9.32 23.21
N LEU A 715 -17.78 -9.65 22.15
CA LEU A 715 -17.06 -8.68 21.32
C LEU A 715 -17.66 -8.57 19.91
N ASP A 716 -18.05 -9.71 19.33
CA ASP A 716 -18.47 -9.82 17.95
C ASP A 716 -19.98 -10.12 17.81
N LEU A 717 -20.47 -9.95 16.59
CA LEU A 717 -21.88 -10.10 16.23
C LEU A 717 -22.00 -10.91 14.94
N LYS A 718 -22.84 -11.96 14.96
CA LYS A 718 -23.23 -12.68 13.73
C LYS A 718 -24.73 -12.63 13.51
N THR A 719 -25.12 -12.88 12.26
CA THR A 719 -26.52 -12.82 11.84
C THR A 719 -26.97 -14.06 11.09
N TRP A 720 -28.26 -14.40 11.19
CA TRP A 720 -28.91 -15.47 10.45
C TRP A 720 -30.16 -14.96 9.76
N THR A 721 -30.38 -15.35 8.51
CA THR A 721 -31.61 -15.00 7.79
C THR A 721 -32.67 -16.08 8.04
N ILE A 722 -33.81 -15.69 8.60
CA ILE A 722 -34.94 -16.58 8.88
C ILE A 722 -36.02 -16.37 7.82
N ARG A 723 -36.52 -17.46 7.24
CA ARG A 723 -37.73 -17.49 6.42
C ARG A 723 -38.88 -18.14 7.17
N ILE A 724 -40.03 -17.49 7.13
CA ILE A 724 -41.26 -17.95 7.79
C ILE A 724 -42.38 -18.06 6.77
N ARG A 725 -43.16 -19.15 6.85
CA ARG A 725 -44.40 -19.37 6.10
C ARG A 725 -45.45 -19.96 7.03
N SER A 726 -46.71 -19.62 6.82
CA SER A 726 -47.82 -20.20 7.58
C SER A 726 -49.09 -20.22 6.75
N THR A 727 -49.95 -21.20 7.02
CA THR A 727 -51.34 -21.21 6.53
C THR A 727 -52.28 -20.40 7.42
N GLU A 728 -51.87 -20.08 8.63
CA GLU A 728 -52.60 -19.26 9.61
C GLU A 728 -52.40 -17.77 9.28
N VAL A 729 -53.13 -17.30 8.27
CA VAL A 729 -53.03 -15.94 7.72
C VAL A 729 -53.83 -14.95 8.57
N ASN A 730 -53.26 -13.77 8.84
CA ASN A 730 -53.85 -12.69 9.65
C ASN A 730 -54.20 -13.08 11.10
N THR A 731 -53.53 -14.11 11.64
CA THR A 731 -53.61 -14.52 13.05
C THR A 731 -52.23 -14.45 13.71
N PRO A 732 -52.13 -14.20 15.02
CA PRO A 732 -50.85 -14.13 15.73
C PRO A 732 -50.03 -15.42 15.66
N LEU A 733 -48.75 -15.26 15.31
CA LEU A 733 -47.69 -16.26 15.41
C LEU A 733 -46.65 -15.79 16.43
N TYR A 734 -45.98 -16.73 17.08
CA TYR A 734 -45.01 -16.47 18.14
C TYR A 734 -43.69 -17.17 17.83
N LEU A 735 -42.59 -16.42 17.86
CA LEU A 735 -41.23 -16.95 17.72
C LEU A 735 -40.50 -16.81 19.07
N SER A 736 -40.09 -17.92 19.67
CA SER A 736 -39.39 -17.95 20.97
C SER A 736 -38.04 -18.64 20.86
N ALA A 737 -37.04 -18.13 21.59
CA ALA A 737 -35.74 -18.79 21.72
C ALA A 737 -35.75 -19.84 22.85
N SER A 738 -34.83 -20.81 22.78
CA SER A 738 -34.53 -21.75 23.87
C SER A 738 -33.97 -21.04 25.11
N ASP A 739 -33.89 -21.75 26.24
CA ASP A 739 -33.42 -21.23 27.53
C ASP A 739 -31.95 -21.57 27.85
N ASN A 740 -31.23 -22.18 26.90
CA ASN A 740 -29.86 -22.65 27.05
C ASN A 740 -28.77 -21.64 26.63
N PHE A 741 -29.08 -20.34 26.67
CA PHE A 741 -28.12 -19.25 26.41
C PHE A 741 -27.37 -18.85 27.68
N ASN A 742 -26.17 -18.29 27.54
CA ASN A 742 -25.50 -17.63 28.66
C ASN A 742 -26.17 -16.27 28.96
N ARG A 743 -26.15 -15.85 30.23
CA ARG A 743 -26.79 -14.60 30.70
C ARG A 743 -26.14 -13.32 30.14
N ALA A 744 -24.93 -13.40 29.61
CA ALA A 744 -24.18 -12.25 29.09
C ALA A 744 -24.44 -11.95 27.60
N GLU A 745 -25.16 -12.82 26.89
CA GLU A 745 -25.36 -12.71 25.45
C GLU A 745 -26.56 -11.81 25.09
N LYS A 746 -26.60 -11.31 23.84
CA LYS A 746 -27.78 -10.61 23.30
C LYS A 746 -28.33 -11.37 22.11
N LEU A 747 -29.66 -11.44 22.02
CA LEU A 747 -30.37 -12.12 20.96
C LEU A 747 -31.55 -11.28 20.47
N TYR A 748 -31.42 -10.72 19.28
CA TYR A 748 -32.40 -9.79 18.69
C TYR A 748 -32.92 -10.29 17.34
N ILE A 749 -34.19 -10.01 17.07
CA ILE A 749 -34.79 -10.16 15.74
C ILE A 749 -35.01 -8.77 15.14
N TYR A 750 -34.62 -8.60 13.89
CA TYR A 750 -35.08 -7.51 13.04
C TYR A 750 -36.09 -8.04 12.02
N ASP A 751 -37.33 -7.55 12.09
CA ASP A 751 -38.38 -7.87 11.14
C ASP A 751 -38.45 -6.80 10.05
N SER A 752 -37.86 -7.12 8.90
CA SER A 752 -37.82 -6.24 7.72
C SER A 752 -39.23 -5.88 7.18
N GLY A 753 -40.25 -6.68 7.45
CA GLY A 753 -41.61 -6.44 6.96
C GLY A 753 -42.32 -5.26 7.62
N ASN A 754 -41.86 -4.82 8.80
CA ASN A 754 -42.42 -3.68 9.53
C ASN A 754 -41.35 -2.80 10.20
N GLY A 755 -40.06 -3.09 10.01
CA GLY A 755 -38.94 -2.33 10.57
C GLY A 755 -38.79 -2.46 12.10
N THR A 756 -39.28 -3.55 12.70
CA THR A 756 -39.32 -3.71 14.16
C THR A 756 -38.15 -4.54 14.68
N TRP A 757 -37.56 -4.10 15.80
CA TRP A 757 -36.59 -4.87 16.58
C TRP A 757 -37.27 -5.54 17.79
N HIS A 758 -36.87 -6.76 18.12
CA HIS A 758 -37.37 -7.47 19.30
C HIS A 758 -36.27 -8.24 20.03
N ASN A 759 -36.17 -8.06 21.34
CA ASN A 759 -35.29 -8.84 22.21
C ASN A 759 -35.94 -10.19 22.55
N LEU A 760 -35.41 -11.29 22.03
CA LEU A 760 -35.97 -12.63 22.25
C LEU A 760 -35.87 -13.10 23.71
N PHE A 761 -34.98 -12.52 24.51
CA PHE A 761 -34.91 -12.78 25.96
C PHE A 761 -36.01 -12.07 26.76
N SER A 762 -36.68 -11.07 26.19
CA SER A 762 -37.83 -10.40 26.83
C SER A 762 -39.15 -11.17 26.70
N GLY A 763 -39.17 -12.21 25.87
CA GLY A 763 -40.33 -13.06 25.59
C GLY A 763 -40.48 -13.35 24.10
N PRO A 764 -41.50 -14.14 23.71
CA PRO A 764 -41.74 -14.49 22.31
C PRO A 764 -42.05 -13.26 21.43
N TYR A 765 -41.47 -13.21 20.23
CA TYR A 765 -41.83 -12.18 19.24
C TYR A 765 -43.18 -12.52 18.60
N GLN A 766 -44.17 -11.65 18.76
CA GLN A 766 -45.50 -11.80 18.17
C GLN A 766 -45.62 -11.03 16.85
N PHE A 767 -46.05 -11.71 15.79
CA PHE A 767 -46.29 -11.09 14.47
C PHE A 767 -47.42 -11.81 13.72
N MET A 768 -47.80 -11.28 12.54
CA MET A 768 -48.80 -11.88 11.65
C MET A 768 -48.26 -11.99 10.23
N VAL A 769 -48.82 -12.91 9.43
CA VAL A 769 -48.51 -13.04 8.00
C VAL A 769 -49.77 -12.75 7.17
N PRO A 770 -49.71 -11.91 6.11
CA PRO A 770 -50.90 -11.52 5.32
C PRO A 770 -51.28 -12.53 4.23
N ASN A 771 -50.40 -13.48 3.94
CA ASN A 771 -50.55 -14.58 3.00
C ASN A 771 -49.52 -15.68 3.34
N ASN A 772 -49.46 -16.74 2.55
CA ASN A 772 -48.54 -17.87 2.74
C ASN A 772 -47.18 -17.72 2.01
N ASN A 773 -46.88 -16.52 1.48
CA ASN A 773 -45.58 -16.21 0.91
C ASN A 773 -44.52 -16.19 2.01
N VAL A 774 -43.26 -16.24 1.60
CA VAL A 774 -42.12 -16.14 2.51
C VAL A 774 -42.09 -14.75 3.14
N ARG A 775 -42.04 -14.71 4.47
CA ARG A 775 -41.63 -13.54 5.26
C ARG A 775 -40.19 -13.73 5.72
N THR A 776 -39.35 -12.70 5.58
CA THR A 776 -37.94 -12.76 5.97
C THR A 776 -37.67 -11.88 7.19
N MET A 777 -36.93 -12.43 8.15
CA MET A 777 -36.44 -11.75 9.35
C MET A 777 -34.94 -12.03 9.51
N THR A 778 -34.24 -11.19 10.25
CA THR A 778 -32.82 -11.39 10.55
C THR A 778 -32.63 -11.58 12.05
N LEU A 779 -31.99 -12.66 12.45
CA LEU A 779 -31.53 -12.90 13.81
C LEU A 779 -30.15 -12.28 13.99
N TYR A 780 -29.93 -11.62 15.11
CA TYR A 780 -28.68 -11.04 15.55
C TYR A 780 -28.29 -11.69 16.88
N TRP A 781 -27.13 -12.34 16.94
CA TRP A 781 -26.62 -12.98 18.15
C TRP A 781 -25.18 -12.55 18.43
N GLY A 782 -24.93 -12.05 19.63
CA GLY A 782 -23.64 -11.50 20.06
C GLY A 782 -23.73 -10.04 20.44
N ASN A 783 -22.64 -9.29 20.28
CA ASN A 783 -22.49 -7.93 20.80
C ASN A 783 -23.14 -6.85 19.89
N LEU A 784 -24.46 -6.86 19.77
CA LEU A 784 -25.18 -5.79 19.07
C LEU A 784 -25.12 -4.49 19.88
N GLN A 785 -24.51 -3.45 19.32
CA GLN A 785 -24.29 -2.15 19.97
C GLN A 785 -24.93 -1.00 19.19
N PRO A 786 -25.28 0.13 19.85
CA PRO A 786 -25.62 1.36 19.17
C PRO A 786 -24.39 1.96 18.49
N LYS A 787 -24.61 2.63 17.36
CA LYS A 787 -23.56 3.39 16.65
C LYS A 787 -24.03 4.81 16.40
N ILE A 788 -23.17 5.78 16.69
CA ILE A 788 -23.43 7.20 16.45
C ILE A 788 -22.57 7.68 15.29
N SER A 789 -23.15 8.51 14.43
CA SER A 789 -22.43 9.18 13.34
C SER A 789 -22.76 10.66 13.35
N HIS A 790 -21.75 11.50 13.50
CA HIS A 790 -21.88 12.96 13.48
C HIS A 790 -22.25 13.45 12.09
N ILE A 791 -23.10 14.47 12.02
CA ILE A 791 -23.31 15.21 10.78
C ILE A 791 -22.15 16.20 10.64
N ASN A 792 -21.46 16.18 9.50
CA ASN A 792 -20.27 17.02 9.30
C ASN A 792 -20.62 18.52 9.35
N GLN A 793 -19.69 19.33 9.86
CA GLN A 793 -19.79 20.79 9.92
C GLN A 793 -18.44 21.39 9.53
N ASN A 794 -18.43 22.66 9.13
CA ASN A 794 -17.18 23.38 8.85
C ASN A 794 -16.46 23.71 10.16
N ASN A 795 -15.12 23.71 10.11
CA ASN A 795 -14.34 24.26 11.20
C ASN A 795 -14.57 25.77 11.30
N GLN A 796 -14.79 26.27 12.51
CA GLN A 796 -15.14 27.68 12.75
C GLN A 796 -15.00 28.06 14.23
N LEU A 797 -15.10 29.36 14.53
CA LEU A 797 -15.18 29.89 15.87
C LEU A 797 -16.62 30.25 16.22
N PHE A 798 -17.02 30.01 17.46
CA PHE A 798 -18.32 30.42 17.99
C PHE A 798 -18.15 31.34 19.19
N GLN A 799 -18.67 32.56 19.07
CA GLN A 799 -18.58 33.56 20.13
C GLN A 799 -19.69 33.40 21.18
N GLY A 800 -19.34 33.64 22.45
CA GLY A 800 -20.27 33.59 23.58
C GLY A 800 -21.51 34.45 23.36
N GLY A 801 -22.67 33.94 23.77
CA GLY A 801 -23.98 34.55 23.51
C GLY A 801 -24.67 34.05 22.24
N ASN A 802 -23.94 33.40 21.32
CA ASN A 802 -24.53 32.75 20.14
C ASN A 802 -24.93 31.31 20.44
N ASN A 803 -25.69 30.70 19.51
CA ASN A 803 -26.14 29.32 19.60
C ASN A 803 -25.39 28.45 18.59
N ILE A 804 -25.01 27.24 19.00
CA ILE A 804 -24.48 26.20 18.13
C ILE A 804 -25.46 25.02 18.07
N THR A 805 -25.66 24.44 16.89
CA THR A 805 -26.48 23.25 16.71
C THR A 805 -25.59 22.06 16.42
N PHE A 806 -25.57 21.08 17.32
CA PHE A 806 -24.93 19.79 17.11
C PHE A 806 -25.93 18.79 16.55
N GLN A 807 -25.52 17.99 15.56
CA GLN A 807 -26.37 17.00 14.91
C GLN A 807 -25.65 15.67 14.74
N TRP A 808 -26.39 14.58 14.90
CA TRP A 808 -25.88 13.22 14.74
C TRP A 808 -27.00 12.30 14.26
N SER A 809 -26.65 11.08 13.88
CA SER A 809 -27.59 9.99 13.63
C SER A 809 -27.21 8.80 14.49
N ALA A 810 -28.21 8.03 14.91
CA ALA A 810 -28.04 6.83 15.71
C ALA A 810 -28.55 5.61 14.95
N GLN A 811 -27.70 4.62 14.79
CA GLN A 811 -28.09 3.27 14.38
C GLN A 811 -28.35 2.43 15.62
N ASN A 812 -29.37 1.57 15.57
CA ASN A 812 -29.85 0.76 16.69
C ASN A 812 -30.23 1.58 17.93
N SER A 813 -30.92 2.71 17.73
CA SER A 813 -31.25 3.67 18.80
C SER A 813 -32.09 3.08 19.94
N PHE A 814 -32.79 1.97 19.72
CA PHE A 814 -33.51 1.23 20.78
C PHE A 814 -32.59 0.57 21.82
N LEU A 815 -31.28 0.48 21.54
CA LEU A 815 -30.25 0.00 22.47
C LEU A 815 -29.59 1.13 23.26
N ILE A 816 -29.96 2.38 23.01
CA ILE A 816 -29.44 3.53 23.72
C ILE A 816 -30.29 3.73 24.97
N ASP A 817 -29.67 3.63 26.13
CA ASP A 817 -30.28 4.05 27.40
C ASP A 817 -30.36 5.58 27.42
N HIS A 818 -29.20 6.24 27.27
CA HIS A 818 -29.11 7.68 27.08
C HIS A 818 -27.79 8.11 26.41
N LEU A 819 -27.73 9.38 26.00
CA LEU A 819 -26.54 10.03 25.48
C LEU A 819 -26.13 11.19 26.41
N ASP A 820 -24.82 11.32 26.61
CA ASP A 820 -24.20 12.46 27.27
C ASP A 820 -23.32 13.22 26.27
N LEU A 821 -23.53 14.54 26.21
CA LEU A 821 -22.95 15.41 25.21
C LEU A 821 -21.85 16.26 25.84
N TYR A 822 -20.67 16.26 25.22
CA TYR A 822 -19.52 17.01 25.68
C TYR A 822 -18.88 17.79 24.54
N VAL A 823 -18.20 18.88 24.91
CA VAL A 823 -17.21 19.55 24.07
C VAL A 823 -15.87 19.36 24.78
N LYS A 824 -14.87 18.82 24.08
CA LYS A 824 -13.55 18.55 24.68
C LYS A 824 -12.43 19.01 23.76
N ASN A 825 -11.32 19.43 24.35
CA ASN A 825 -10.03 19.62 23.71
C ASN A 825 -8.98 18.86 24.53
N GLU A 826 -7.68 19.05 24.26
CA GLU A 826 -6.62 18.33 24.97
C GLU A 826 -6.55 18.62 26.47
N SER A 827 -6.99 19.81 26.90
CA SER A 827 -6.78 20.30 28.27
C SER A 827 -8.05 20.39 29.12
N ASP A 828 -9.23 20.45 28.49
CA ASP A 828 -10.51 20.73 29.14
C ASP A 828 -11.67 19.91 28.55
N SER A 829 -12.73 19.75 29.34
CA SER A 829 -13.94 19.00 29.01
C SER A 829 -15.18 19.71 29.56
N LEU A 830 -15.97 20.26 28.66
CA LEU A 830 -17.23 20.92 28.96
C LEU A 830 -18.41 19.96 28.76
N PHE A 831 -19.11 19.62 29.84
CA PHE A 831 -20.38 18.88 29.78
C PHE A 831 -21.50 19.81 29.32
N LEU A 832 -22.15 19.48 28.21
CA LEU A 832 -23.25 20.28 27.66
C LEU A 832 -24.58 19.91 28.32
N THR A 833 -24.91 18.62 28.29
CA THR A 833 -26.15 18.04 28.80
C THR A 833 -26.04 16.51 28.78
N GLY A 834 -26.91 15.85 29.52
CA GLY A 834 -26.93 14.39 29.59
C GLY A 834 -28.32 13.83 29.80
N ASN A 835 -28.40 12.50 29.88
CA ASN A 835 -29.66 11.76 29.85
C ASN A 835 -30.51 12.05 28.59
N ILE A 836 -29.85 12.30 27.45
CA ILE A 836 -30.54 12.57 26.18
C ILE A 836 -31.10 11.25 25.62
N PRO A 837 -32.39 11.18 25.25
CA PRO A 837 -32.98 9.97 24.69
C PRO A 837 -32.34 9.57 23.35
N GLY A 838 -32.20 8.26 23.11
CA GLY A 838 -31.58 7.73 21.88
C GLY A 838 -32.30 8.04 20.56
N ASN A 839 -33.54 8.54 20.61
CA ASN A 839 -34.29 8.98 19.44
C ASN A 839 -34.07 10.47 19.10
N GLN A 840 -33.35 11.22 19.93
CA GLN A 840 -32.96 12.60 19.65
C GLN A 840 -31.66 12.63 18.83
N ASN A 841 -31.64 13.50 17.81
CA ASN A 841 -30.58 13.55 16.80
C ASN A 841 -29.95 14.95 16.65
N SER A 842 -30.36 15.90 17.50
CA SER A 842 -29.81 17.25 17.51
C SER A 842 -29.88 17.89 18.89
N TRP A 843 -28.96 18.82 19.17
CA TRP A 843 -28.95 19.62 20.38
C TRP A 843 -28.53 21.06 20.05
N ILE A 844 -29.28 22.04 20.56
CA ILE A 844 -28.91 23.45 20.47
C ILE A 844 -28.27 23.85 21.80
N TYR A 845 -27.02 24.28 21.74
CA TYR A 845 -26.28 24.77 22.90
C TYR A 845 -26.17 26.30 22.86
N ASN A 846 -26.62 26.95 23.93
CA ASN A 846 -26.46 28.40 24.11
C ASN A 846 -25.12 28.66 24.79
N ILE A 847 -24.20 29.32 24.09
CA ILE A 847 -22.80 29.42 24.53
C ILE A 847 -22.70 30.47 25.65
N PRO A 848 -22.17 30.11 26.85
CA PRO A 848 -21.99 31.07 27.94
C PRO A 848 -21.09 32.25 27.53
N PRO A 849 -21.35 33.49 28.01
CA PRO A 849 -20.57 34.66 27.58
C PRO A 849 -19.07 34.63 27.93
N ASN A 850 -18.62 33.78 28.85
CA ASN A 850 -17.26 33.74 29.38
C ASN A 850 -16.51 32.43 29.08
N VAL A 851 -17.05 31.56 28.23
CA VAL A 851 -16.35 30.33 27.85
C VAL A 851 -15.19 30.65 26.92
N ASP A 852 -14.05 29.99 27.13
CA ASP A 852 -12.90 30.04 26.22
C ASP A 852 -12.31 28.64 26.11
N MET A 853 -12.46 28.03 24.93
CA MET A 853 -12.10 26.65 24.66
C MET A 853 -11.69 26.52 23.20
N GLN A 854 -10.38 26.60 22.97
CA GLN A 854 -9.74 26.49 21.65
C GLN A 854 -9.61 25.02 21.22
N LYS A 855 -9.52 24.75 19.91
CA LYS A 855 -9.28 23.41 19.33
C LYS A 855 -10.21 22.31 19.90
N ALA A 856 -11.49 22.62 20.07
CA ALA A 856 -12.47 21.71 20.64
C ALA A 856 -13.15 20.83 19.58
N ARG A 857 -13.54 19.62 19.96
CA ARG A 857 -14.39 18.71 19.18
C ARG A 857 -15.64 18.35 19.97
N PHE A 858 -16.68 17.92 19.26
CA PHE A 858 -17.93 17.47 19.84
C PHE A 858 -17.86 15.96 20.12
N TYR A 859 -18.21 15.57 21.33
CA TYR A 859 -18.15 14.20 21.81
C TYR A 859 -19.53 13.74 22.26
N ILE A 860 -19.89 12.52 21.88
CA ILE A 860 -21.09 11.84 22.35
C ILE A 860 -20.67 10.58 23.09
N ASN A 861 -20.91 10.56 24.40
CA ASN A 861 -20.87 9.33 25.17
C ASN A 861 -22.23 8.65 25.03
N CYS A 862 -22.25 7.48 24.40
CA CYS A 862 -23.45 6.67 24.23
C CYS A 862 -23.48 5.59 25.30
N TYR A 863 -24.45 5.66 26.20
CA TYR A 863 -24.72 4.64 27.21
C TYR A 863 -25.72 3.65 26.63
N ALA A 864 -25.29 2.41 26.42
CA ALA A 864 -26.16 1.34 25.96
C ALA A 864 -26.96 0.75 27.13
N VAL A 865 -28.11 0.14 26.82
CA VAL A 865 -29.04 -0.47 27.81
C VAL A 865 -28.42 -1.63 28.62
N ASP A 866 -27.29 -2.16 28.18
CA ASP A 866 -26.51 -3.19 28.87
C ASP A 866 -25.42 -2.61 29.79
N GLY A 867 -25.27 -1.29 29.83
CA GLY A 867 -24.29 -0.57 30.65
C GLY A 867 -22.95 -0.27 29.97
N LEU A 868 -22.75 -0.67 28.70
CA LEU A 868 -21.54 -0.32 27.95
C LEU A 868 -21.56 1.15 27.50
N ILE A 869 -20.37 1.78 27.52
CA ILE A 869 -20.19 3.19 27.15
C ILE A 869 -19.25 3.26 25.96
N GLN A 870 -19.70 3.90 24.89
CA GLN A 870 -18.87 4.19 23.72
C GLN A 870 -18.79 5.70 23.50
N THR A 871 -17.60 6.20 23.18
CA THR A 871 -17.37 7.62 22.88
C THR A 871 -17.21 7.81 21.39
N PHE A 872 -18.01 8.68 20.80
CA PHE A 872 -17.91 9.07 19.40
C PHE A 872 -17.41 10.51 19.32
N VAL A 873 -16.51 10.80 18.38
CA VAL A 873 -15.89 12.14 18.20
C VAL A 873 -16.30 12.73 16.85
N SER A 874 -16.55 14.04 16.81
CA SER A 874 -16.82 14.76 15.57
C SER A 874 -15.57 14.81 14.67
N PRO A 875 -15.74 14.74 13.33
CA PRO A 875 -14.64 14.90 12.38
C PRO A 875 -14.20 16.37 12.21
N TYR A 876 -14.98 17.32 12.73
CA TYR A 876 -14.71 18.76 12.65
C TYR A 876 -14.22 19.31 14.00
N THR A 877 -13.41 20.37 13.92
CA THR A 877 -12.81 21.09 15.05
C THR A 877 -13.30 22.54 15.08
N PHE A 878 -13.60 23.07 16.25
CA PHE A 878 -14.08 24.45 16.42
C PHE A 878 -13.51 25.07 17.70
N ALA A 879 -13.87 26.32 17.97
CA ALA A 879 -13.65 26.90 19.29
C ALA A 879 -14.89 27.59 19.84
N LEU A 880 -14.99 27.59 21.16
CA LEU A 880 -15.92 28.43 21.91
C LEU A 880 -15.11 29.59 22.47
N VAL A 881 -15.40 30.82 22.08
CA VAL A 881 -14.62 31.99 22.49
C VAL A 881 -15.49 32.98 23.28
N PRO A 882 -14.92 33.77 24.20
CA PRO A 882 -15.71 34.60 25.08
C PRO A 882 -16.40 35.74 24.31
N ARG A 883 -17.55 36.21 24.83
CA ARG A 883 -18.26 37.37 24.27
C ARG A 883 -17.42 38.64 24.33
N MET A 884 -16.75 38.85 25.46
CA MET A 884 -15.81 39.94 25.65
C MET A 884 -14.40 39.40 25.41
N ILE A 885 -13.74 39.87 24.37
CA ILE A 885 -12.36 39.51 24.06
C ILE A 885 -11.45 40.57 24.65
N LEU A 886 -10.47 40.13 25.45
CA LEU A 886 -9.42 40.98 26.02
C LEU A 886 -8.15 40.81 25.18
N HIS A 887 -7.62 41.93 24.70
CA HIS A 887 -6.33 42.01 24.05
C HIS A 887 -5.33 42.71 24.98
N SER A 888 -4.15 42.09 25.16
CA SER A 888 -3.04 42.62 25.94
C SER A 888 -1.94 43.07 24.99
N ASN A 889 -1.48 44.31 25.16
CA ASN A 889 -0.45 44.92 24.32
C ASN A 889 0.85 45.08 25.07
N GLU A 890 1.95 44.65 24.47
CA GLU A 890 3.29 44.88 25.00
C GLU A 890 3.82 46.24 24.55
N ALA A 891 4.85 46.76 25.22
CA ALA A 891 5.51 48.00 24.78
C ALA A 891 6.49 47.75 23.62
N GLY A 892 6.68 48.75 22.76
CA GLY A 892 7.61 48.73 21.63
C GLY A 892 6.98 48.34 20.29
N TRP A 893 7.84 48.13 19.29
CA TRP A 893 7.44 47.75 17.94
C TRP A 893 7.01 46.29 17.84
N GLN A 894 5.87 46.05 17.18
CA GLN A 894 5.25 44.73 16.97
C GLN A 894 4.51 44.68 15.62
N THR A 895 4.35 43.49 15.04
CA THR A 895 3.41 43.26 13.92
C THR A 895 2.04 42.83 14.46
N ARG A 896 0.98 43.54 14.10
CA ARG A 896 -0.37 43.36 14.67
C ARG A 896 -1.47 43.40 13.61
N SER A 897 -2.58 42.76 13.94
CA SER A 897 -3.85 42.79 13.21
C SER A 897 -5.02 43.02 14.16
N GLN A 898 -6.21 43.22 13.58
CA GLN A 898 -7.47 43.29 14.32
C GLN A 898 -8.47 42.25 13.77
N ILE A 899 -9.32 41.70 14.64
CA ILE A 899 -10.14 40.50 14.39
C ILE A 899 -11.65 40.77 14.23
N TRP A 900 -12.08 42.03 14.34
CA TRP A 900 -13.48 42.45 14.37
C TRP A 900 -13.88 43.13 13.05
N PRO A 901 -14.68 42.46 12.19
CA PRO A 901 -15.09 43.01 10.90
C PRO A 901 -15.85 44.34 11.00
N ASP A 902 -16.66 44.51 12.04
CA ASP A 902 -17.58 45.66 12.20
C ASP A 902 -17.05 46.73 13.17
N LEU A 903 -15.80 46.63 13.64
CA LEU A 903 -15.18 47.59 14.54
C LEU A 903 -13.99 48.27 13.88
N THR A 904 -13.96 49.60 13.95
CA THR A 904 -12.84 50.43 13.48
C THR A 904 -12.29 51.23 14.68
N PRO A 905 -11.45 50.61 15.53
CA PRO A 905 -10.96 51.27 16.73
C PRO A 905 -9.82 52.25 16.38
N PRO A 906 -9.78 53.44 17.01
CA PRO A 906 -8.63 54.33 16.91
C PRO A 906 -7.38 53.68 17.48
N VAL A 907 -6.23 53.89 16.85
CA VAL A 907 -4.95 53.27 17.22
C VAL A 907 -4.60 53.54 18.68
N GLU A 908 -4.72 54.79 19.14
CA GLU A 908 -4.42 55.16 20.53
C GLU A 908 -5.39 54.55 21.56
N THR A 909 -6.61 54.20 21.13
CA THR A 909 -7.58 53.54 22.02
C THR A 909 -7.22 52.08 22.23
N LEU A 910 -6.74 51.41 21.19
CA LEU A 910 -6.40 49.99 21.26
C LEU A 910 -4.99 49.76 21.79
N PHE A 911 -4.02 50.62 21.46
CA PHE A 911 -2.59 50.45 21.77
C PHE A 911 -2.00 51.54 22.68
N GLY A 912 -2.83 52.43 23.24
CA GLY A 912 -2.43 53.46 24.20
C GLY A 912 -2.04 54.81 23.59
N ASN A 913 -2.15 55.87 24.39
CA ASN A 913 -1.90 57.25 23.97
C ASN A 913 -0.46 57.48 23.47
N GLY A 914 -0.30 57.98 22.25
CA GLY A 914 1.00 58.10 21.57
C GLY A 914 1.46 56.86 20.80
N ALA A 915 0.59 55.86 20.62
CA ALA A 915 0.88 54.72 19.76
C ALA A 915 0.84 55.11 18.27
N ILE A 916 1.71 54.47 17.48
CA ILE A 916 1.84 54.71 16.03
C ILE A 916 1.50 53.41 15.31
N ALA A 917 0.69 53.50 14.24
CA ALA A 917 0.38 52.38 13.36
C ALA A 917 0.80 52.66 11.92
N LEU A 918 1.63 51.79 11.35
CA LEU A 918 2.15 51.94 10.00
C LEU A 918 1.69 50.81 9.08
N THR A 919 1.28 51.17 7.86
CA THR A 919 1.03 50.25 6.75
C THR A 919 2.01 50.55 5.61
N PRO A 920 2.41 49.54 4.82
CA PRO A 920 3.24 49.76 3.65
C PRO A 920 2.44 50.45 2.54
N THR A 921 3.07 51.36 1.82
CA THR A 921 2.53 51.98 0.60
C THR A 921 3.07 51.28 -0.65
N ASN A 922 2.42 51.49 -1.79
CA ASN A 922 2.88 50.97 -3.09
C ASN A 922 4.27 51.49 -3.51
N GLU A 923 4.77 52.57 -2.88
CA GLU A 923 6.09 53.14 -3.16
C GLU A 923 7.19 52.57 -2.26
N GLY A 924 6.88 51.55 -1.44
CA GLY A 924 7.82 51.00 -0.46
C GLY A 924 8.09 51.94 0.73
N THR A 925 7.22 52.92 0.94
CA THR A 925 7.24 53.82 2.10
C THR A 925 6.20 53.39 3.13
N TRP A 926 6.19 54.04 4.29
CA TRP A 926 5.26 53.72 5.38
C TRP A 926 4.28 54.86 5.58
N GLN A 927 3.00 54.51 5.66
CA GLN A 927 1.92 55.44 5.94
C GLN A 927 1.43 55.24 7.37
N GLU A 928 1.30 56.33 8.12
CA GLU A 928 0.67 56.34 9.44
C GLU A 928 -0.86 56.30 9.32
N ASN A 929 -1.51 55.54 10.20
CA ASN A 929 -2.96 55.35 10.23
C ASN A 929 -3.51 55.75 11.59
N ASP A 930 -4.63 56.47 11.59
CA ASP A 930 -5.33 56.87 12.82
C ASP A 930 -6.24 55.75 13.36
N ASP A 931 -6.72 54.86 12.48
CA ASP A 931 -7.68 53.80 12.76
C ASP A 931 -7.20 52.44 12.23
N LEU A 932 -7.63 51.36 12.89
CA LEU A 932 -7.34 49.98 12.48
C LEU A 932 -8.52 49.38 11.69
N LEU A 933 -8.23 48.79 10.53
CA LEU A 933 -9.20 48.15 9.65
C LEU A 933 -9.07 46.62 9.66
N PHE A 934 -10.20 45.93 9.46
CA PHE A 934 -10.23 44.47 9.43
C PHE A 934 -9.50 43.95 8.20
N GLY A 935 -8.73 42.88 8.37
CA GLY A 935 -7.96 42.27 7.28
C GLY A 935 -6.73 43.07 6.84
N ILE A 936 -6.35 44.14 7.55
CA ILE A 936 -5.13 44.90 7.27
C ILE A 936 -4.06 44.61 8.33
N ALA A 937 -2.83 44.42 7.87
CA ALA A 937 -1.65 44.18 8.71
C ALA A 937 -0.96 45.51 9.06
N TYR A 938 -0.57 45.67 10.32
CA TYR A 938 0.03 46.91 10.83
C TYR A 938 1.34 46.65 11.56
N TRP A 939 2.30 47.54 11.37
CA TRP A 939 3.38 47.75 12.32
C TRP A 939 2.90 48.71 13.41
N ILE A 940 2.96 48.27 14.66
CA ILE A 940 2.50 49.07 15.80
C ILE A 940 3.68 49.37 16.72
N ASN A 941 3.84 50.63 17.11
CA ASN A 941 4.71 51.00 18.23
C ASN A 941 3.85 51.43 19.42
N ALA A 942 3.74 50.58 20.43
CA ALA A 942 3.01 50.90 21.65
C ALA A 942 3.96 51.53 22.70
N PRO A 943 3.66 52.70 23.27
CA PRO A 943 4.58 53.39 24.17
C PRO A 943 4.71 52.69 25.54
N ALA A 944 3.68 51.95 25.96
CA ALA A 944 3.65 51.19 27.21
C ALA A 944 2.66 50.03 27.11
N VAL A 945 2.78 49.07 28.04
CA VAL A 945 1.82 47.98 28.19
C VAL A 945 0.42 48.52 28.44
N ASN A 946 -0.58 48.00 27.73
CA ASN A 946 -1.98 48.39 27.89
C ASN A 946 -2.94 47.24 27.52
N PHE A 947 -4.23 47.45 27.76
CA PHE A 947 -5.27 46.45 27.52
C PHE A 947 -6.46 47.08 26.81
N PHE A 948 -7.00 46.35 25.85
CA PHE A 948 -8.23 46.71 25.14
C PHE A 948 -9.22 45.55 25.22
N ASN A 949 -10.50 45.85 25.41
CA ASN A 949 -11.54 44.83 25.34
C ASN A 949 -12.72 45.30 24.48
N SER A 950 -13.37 44.33 23.84
CA SER A 950 -14.53 44.59 22.99
C SER A 950 -15.51 43.42 23.03
N THR A 951 -16.78 43.73 22.80
CA THR A 951 -17.88 42.77 22.61
C THR A 951 -18.39 42.76 21.16
N ALA A 952 -17.64 43.36 20.23
CA ALA A 952 -17.93 43.31 18.80
C ALA A 952 -17.86 41.86 18.28
N GLU A 953 -18.60 41.59 17.19
CA GLU A 953 -18.59 40.28 16.55
C GLU A 953 -17.22 39.98 15.95
N ILE A 954 -16.75 38.74 16.11
CA ILE A 954 -15.55 38.23 15.44
C ILE A 954 -15.89 37.67 14.06
N CYS A 955 -14.87 37.49 13.22
CA CYS A 955 -15.02 36.62 12.06
C CYS A 955 -15.05 35.14 12.51
N PRO A 956 -16.12 34.38 12.23
CA PRO A 956 -16.23 33.01 12.73
C PRO A 956 -15.74 31.95 11.73
N THR A 957 -15.77 32.22 10.43
CA THR A 957 -15.63 31.22 9.37
C THR A 957 -14.44 31.49 8.47
N GLU A 958 -14.14 30.54 7.59
CA GLU A 958 -13.09 30.66 6.57
C GLU A 958 -13.12 32.00 5.80
N ILE A 959 -11.95 32.60 5.59
CA ILE A 959 -11.74 33.76 4.70
C ILE A 959 -10.87 33.33 3.52
N ASN A 960 -11.33 33.64 2.30
CA ASN A 960 -10.82 33.06 1.07
C ASN A 960 -10.00 34.02 0.19
N SER A 961 -9.54 35.18 0.68
CA SER A 961 -9.05 36.22 -0.23
C SER A 961 -8.03 37.21 0.38
N PHE A 962 -6.83 36.74 0.68
CA PHE A 962 -5.65 37.61 0.82
C PHE A 962 -4.77 37.48 -0.43
N PRO A 963 -4.87 38.40 -1.42
CA PRO A 963 -4.10 38.30 -2.65
C PRO A 963 -2.61 38.42 -2.35
N LEU A 964 -1.82 37.52 -2.92
CA LEU A 964 -0.36 37.55 -2.80
C LEU A 964 0.24 38.33 -3.98
N GLN A 965 1.27 39.12 -3.69
CA GLN A 965 2.10 39.80 -4.66
C GLN A 965 3.52 39.21 -4.65
N PRO A 966 4.25 39.21 -5.78
CA PRO A 966 5.64 38.76 -5.80
C PRO A 966 6.48 39.51 -4.74
N GLY A 967 7.22 38.77 -3.92
CA GLY A 967 8.01 39.29 -2.80
C GLY A 967 7.34 39.10 -1.43
N TRP A 968 7.69 39.97 -0.49
CA TRP A 968 7.21 39.92 0.89
C TRP A 968 5.77 40.44 1.00
N ASN A 969 4.87 39.61 1.52
CA ASN A 969 3.48 39.95 1.78
C ASN A 969 3.25 40.12 3.28
N PHE A 970 2.68 41.26 3.69
CA PHE A 970 2.36 41.55 5.08
C PHE A 970 0.88 41.26 5.34
N ILE A 971 0.59 40.17 6.06
CA ILE A 971 -0.75 39.58 6.15
C ILE A 971 -1.24 39.60 7.60
N ALA A 972 -2.52 39.97 7.76
CA ALA A 972 -3.20 39.96 9.05
C ALA A 972 -3.80 38.58 9.33
N ASN A 973 -3.56 38.02 10.52
CA ASN A 973 -4.43 36.95 11.03
C ASN A 973 -5.81 37.56 11.33
N PRO A 974 -6.89 37.14 10.62
CA PRO A 974 -8.20 37.76 10.78
C PRO A 974 -9.04 37.12 11.90
N HIS A 975 -8.57 36.03 12.50
CA HIS A 975 -9.35 35.22 13.44
C HIS A 975 -8.81 35.28 14.86
N TYR A 976 -9.70 35.03 15.84
CA TYR A 976 -9.31 34.87 17.24
C TYR A 976 -8.85 33.44 17.55
N CYS A 977 -7.91 32.94 16.77
CA CYS A 977 -7.24 31.67 16.99
C CYS A 977 -5.82 31.71 16.44
N SER A 978 -4.99 30.79 16.93
CA SER A 978 -3.65 30.59 16.40
C SER A 978 -3.67 29.68 15.17
N TYR A 979 -2.79 29.97 14.21
CA TYR A 979 -2.54 29.12 13.04
C TYR A 979 -1.15 28.53 13.14
N SER A 980 -1.05 27.20 13.08
CA SER A 980 0.21 26.57 12.71
C SER A 980 0.53 26.97 11.27
N VAL A 981 1.77 27.35 10.99
CA VAL A 981 2.17 27.85 9.67
C VAL A 981 1.97 26.79 8.58
N GLN A 982 2.21 25.51 8.90
CA GLN A 982 1.93 24.40 7.98
C GLN A 982 0.46 24.26 7.57
N SER A 983 -0.45 24.72 8.42
CA SER A 983 -1.91 24.69 8.17
C SER A 983 -2.42 25.86 7.32
N LEU A 984 -1.53 26.74 6.85
CA LEU A 984 -1.92 27.75 5.88
C LEU A 984 -2.37 27.09 4.57
N ARG A 985 -3.38 27.68 3.93
CA ARG A 985 -3.95 27.17 2.66
C ARG A 985 -3.92 28.26 1.61
N PHE A 986 -3.86 27.84 0.36
CA PHE A 986 -3.73 28.75 -0.78
C PHE A 986 -4.77 28.41 -1.86
N LEU A 987 -5.05 29.39 -2.70
CA LEU A 987 -5.67 29.20 -4.01
C LEU A 987 -4.68 29.69 -5.04
N VAL A 988 -4.36 28.86 -6.04
CA VAL A 988 -3.69 29.28 -7.27
C VAL A 988 -4.75 29.23 -8.37
N GLY A 989 -5.16 30.39 -8.88
CA GLY A 989 -6.39 30.53 -9.65
C GLY A 989 -7.61 30.04 -8.86
N THR A 990 -8.16 28.88 -9.23
CA THR A 990 -9.28 28.22 -8.55
C THR A 990 -8.88 26.97 -7.75
N ASN A 991 -7.63 26.52 -7.90
CA ASN A 991 -7.17 25.25 -7.37
C ASN A 991 -6.67 25.42 -5.94
N PRO A 992 -7.14 24.62 -4.97
CA PRO A 992 -6.67 24.68 -3.60
C PRO A 992 -5.28 24.05 -3.49
N PHE A 993 -4.39 24.72 -2.75
CA PHE A 993 -3.06 24.22 -2.44
C PHE A 993 -2.82 24.18 -0.92
N LEU A 994 -2.15 23.14 -0.46
CA LEU A 994 -1.55 23.06 0.87
C LEU A 994 -0.26 23.89 0.92
N TYR A 995 0.18 24.26 2.12
CA TYR A 995 1.45 24.97 2.27
C TYR A 995 2.65 24.14 1.79
N SER A 996 2.66 22.83 2.06
CA SER A 996 3.67 21.88 1.54
C SER A 996 3.72 21.90 0.01
N GLU A 997 2.56 21.82 -0.66
CA GLU A 997 2.47 21.86 -2.12
C GLU A 997 2.99 23.20 -2.68
N MET A 998 2.69 24.33 -2.02
CA MET A 998 3.22 25.64 -2.42
C MET A 998 4.75 25.74 -2.26
N ILE A 999 5.32 25.11 -1.22
CA ILE A 999 6.78 25.05 -1.03
C ILE A 999 7.41 24.14 -2.08
N ALA A 1000 6.81 22.97 -2.35
CA ALA A 1000 7.28 22.00 -3.33
C ALA A 1000 7.33 22.60 -4.76
N GLN A 1001 6.36 23.46 -5.08
CA GLN A 1001 6.31 24.24 -6.32
C GLN A 1001 7.22 25.48 -6.33
N ASN A 1002 8.03 25.68 -5.28
CA ASN A 1002 8.87 26.85 -5.07
C ASN A 1002 8.10 28.19 -5.16
N LEU A 1003 6.82 28.21 -4.76
CA LEU A 1003 5.96 29.39 -4.85
C LEU A 1003 5.94 30.21 -3.56
N VAL A 1004 6.17 29.59 -2.41
CA VAL A 1004 6.26 30.27 -1.12
C VAL A 1004 7.48 29.80 -0.35
N SER A 1005 8.11 30.72 0.40
CA SER A 1005 9.15 30.36 1.35
C SER A 1005 8.55 29.59 2.52
N ARG A 1006 9.27 28.59 3.05
CA ARG A 1006 8.90 27.86 4.26
C ARG A 1006 8.87 28.76 5.51
N THR A 1007 9.74 29.77 5.59
CA THR A 1007 9.78 30.67 6.74
C THR A 1007 8.68 31.73 6.70
N VAL A 1008 8.04 31.93 7.85
CA VAL A 1008 7.10 33.00 8.15
C VAL A 1008 7.64 33.82 9.32
N PHE A 1009 7.66 35.14 9.16
CA PHE A 1009 8.20 36.05 10.17
C PHE A 1009 7.11 36.85 10.88
N VAL A 1010 7.23 36.97 12.19
CA VAL A 1010 6.52 37.97 12.99
C VAL A 1010 7.54 38.86 13.67
N TYR A 1011 7.15 40.09 14.03
CA TYR A 1011 7.98 40.94 14.88
C TYR A 1011 7.34 41.08 16.25
N ARG A 1012 8.02 40.56 17.27
CA ARG A 1012 7.65 40.67 18.68
C ARG A 1012 8.88 40.54 19.56
N GLU A 1013 8.78 40.95 20.82
CA GLU A 1013 9.89 40.90 21.79
C GLU A 1013 11.16 41.61 21.29
N GLY A 1014 11.01 42.63 20.43
CA GLY A 1014 12.11 43.41 19.92
C GLY A 1014 13.01 42.70 18.90
N LYS A 1015 12.53 41.68 18.18
CA LYS A 1015 13.23 41.10 17.01
C LYS A 1015 12.26 40.50 15.99
N PHE A 1016 12.74 40.24 14.78
CA PHE A 1016 12.04 39.30 13.89
C PHE A 1016 12.24 37.88 14.43
N GLN A 1017 11.16 37.09 14.40
CA GLN A 1017 11.17 35.69 14.79
C GLN A 1017 10.60 34.89 13.61
N SER A 1018 11.35 33.90 13.12
CA SER A 1018 10.75 32.82 12.31
C SER A 1018 9.87 32.01 13.25
N VAL A 1019 8.61 31.78 12.89
CA VAL A 1019 7.63 31.13 13.77
C VAL A 1019 6.93 29.98 13.08
N ASP A 1020 6.58 28.97 13.88
CA ASP A 1020 5.73 27.85 13.43
C ASP A 1020 4.27 28.09 13.78
N THR A 1021 3.98 29.12 14.57
CA THR A 1021 2.62 29.51 14.99
C THR A 1021 2.42 31.02 14.93
N ILE A 1022 1.36 31.42 14.22
CA ILE A 1022 0.85 32.80 14.16
C ILE A 1022 -0.24 32.94 15.22
N LEU A 1023 -0.09 33.90 16.15
CA LEU A 1023 -1.02 34.12 17.25
C LEU A 1023 -2.25 34.95 16.83
N PRO A 1024 -3.36 34.92 17.59
CA PRO A 1024 -4.44 35.89 17.41
C PRO A 1024 -3.92 37.32 17.60
N PHE A 1025 -4.49 38.28 16.85
CA PHE A 1025 -4.05 39.69 16.79
C PHE A 1025 -2.65 39.93 16.21
N GLU A 1026 -2.01 38.91 15.66
CA GLU A 1026 -0.69 39.02 15.04
C GLU A 1026 -0.82 39.23 13.52
N ALA A 1027 0.09 40.02 12.99
CA ALA A 1027 0.34 40.04 11.55
C ALA A 1027 1.72 39.46 11.27
N PHE A 1028 1.88 38.86 10.10
CA PHE A 1028 3.09 38.13 9.72
C PHE A 1028 3.51 38.43 8.29
N TYR A 1029 4.75 38.10 8.00
CA TYR A 1029 5.34 38.16 6.68
C TYR A 1029 5.51 36.76 6.11
N ILE A 1030 5.05 36.58 4.89
CA ILE A 1030 5.30 35.40 4.07
C ILE A 1030 5.82 35.86 2.71
N LYS A 1031 6.82 35.17 2.18
CA LYS A 1031 7.40 35.50 0.88
C LYS A 1031 6.79 34.63 -0.21
N TYR A 1032 6.25 35.27 -1.24
CA TYR A 1032 5.67 34.65 -2.42
C TYR A 1032 6.59 34.89 -3.62
N TYR A 1033 6.84 33.86 -4.42
CA TYR A 1033 7.76 33.88 -5.57
C TYR A 1033 7.05 33.73 -6.91
N GLY A 1034 5.77 33.34 -6.91
CA GLY A 1034 5.01 33.20 -8.15
C GLY A 1034 4.67 34.55 -8.79
N ASP A 1035 4.35 34.51 -10.09
CA ASP A 1035 3.94 35.68 -10.84
C ASP A 1035 2.51 36.13 -10.48
N GLN A 1036 2.22 37.41 -10.66
CA GLN A 1036 0.88 37.96 -10.38
C GLN A 1036 -0.22 37.33 -11.27
N SER A 1037 0.12 36.85 -12.47
CA SER A 1037 -0.80 36.19 -13.41
C SER A 1037 -1.40 34.89 -12.87
N LEU A 1038 -0.75 34.23 -11.91
CA LEU A 1038 -1.26 33.01 -11.26
C LEU A 1038 -2.49 33.28 -10.37
N ASN A 1039 -2.79 34.55 -10.07
CA ASN A 1039 -3.92 34.94 -9.23
C ASN A 1039 -3.96 34.17 -7.90
N THR A 1040 -2.87 34.24 -7.14
CA THR A 1040 -2.71 33.47 -5.91
C THR A 1040 -3.27 34.19 -4.68
N TYR A 1041 -3.99 33.45 -3.84
CA TYR A 1041 -4.57 33.96 -2.60
C TYR A 1041 -4.21 33.06 -1.42
N LEU A 1042 -3.87 33.66 -0.28
CA LEU A 1042 -3.85 32.95 1.00
C LEU A 1042 -5.28 32.86 1.56
N ARG A 1043 -5.63 31.68 2.10
CA ARG A 1043 -6.88 31.40 2.81
C ARG A 1043 -6.61 31.06 4.27
N PHE A 1044 -7.46 31.56 5.16
CA PHE A 1044 -7.46 31.15 6.56
C PHE A 1044 -8.67 30.25 6.82
N TYR A 1045 -8.39 28.95 7.03
CA TYR A 1045 -9.39 27.98 7.46
C TYR A 1045 -9.13 27.58 8.92
N PRO A 1046 -9.91 28.10 9.89
CA PRO A 1046 -9.66 27.86 11.31
C PRO A 1046 -9.51 26.37 11.64
N TYR A 1047 -8.50 26.01 12.43
CA TYR A 1047 -8.26 24.64 12.90
C TYR A 1047 -8.16 23.58 11.78
N PHE A 1048 -7.80 23.99 10.56
CA PHE A 1048 -7.30 23.05 9.57
C PHE A 1048 -5.98 22.45 10.07
N GLU A 1049 -5.83 21.14 9.93
CA GLU A 1049 -4.63 20.42 10.30
C GLU A 1049 -4.04 19.88 9.00
N ALA A 1050 -2.81 20.30 8.69
CA ALA A 1050 -2.04 19.81 7.56
C ALA A 1050 -0.89 18.91 8.07
N PRO A 1051 -0.35 18.03 7.21
CA PRO A 1051 0.86 17.27 7.51
C PRO A 1051 2.04 18.15 7.93
N GLU A 1052 2.98 17.54 8.63
CA GLU A 1052 4.25 18.17 9.02
C GLU A 1052 5.14 18.39 7.79
N ILE A 1053 5.94 19.46 7.82
CA ILE A 1053 6.73 19.94 6.67
C ILE A 1053 8.21 20.12 7.01
N ASP A 1054 8.69 19.47 8.07
CA ASP A 1054 10.04 19.66 8.57
C ASP A 1054 11.09 18.87 7.78
N PRO A 1055 12.22 19.48 7.42
CA PRO A 1055 13.26 18.77 6.70
C PRO A 1055 13.83 17.63 7.55
N PRO A 1056 14.52 16.66 6.92
CA PRO A 1056 15.28 15.66 7.66
C PRO A 1056 16.21 16.32 8.69
N ASP A 1057 16.47 15.64 9.79
CA ASP A 1057 17.34 16.16 10.85
C ASP A 1057 18.69 16.61 10.30
N ASN A 1058 19.14 17.78 10.76
CA ASN A 1058 20.44 18.32 10.40
C ASN A 1058 21.55 17.45 10.99
N PHE A 1059 22.65 17.24 10.24
CA PHE A 1059 23.85 16.61 10.81
C PHE A 1059 24.45 17.45 11.93
N TRP A 1060 24.42 18.77 11.77
CA TRP A 1060 24.71 19.75 12.81
C TRP A 1060 24.17 21.12 12.39
N GLN A 1061 23.92 21.97 13.37
CA GLN A 1061 23.59 23.38 13.18
C GLN A 1061 24.07 24.21 14.37
N PHE A 1062 24.11 25.52 14.19
CA PHE A 1062 24.09 26.48 15.30
C PHE A 1062 23.48 27.81 14.87
N LYS A 1063 22.98 28.56 15.86
CA LYS A 1063 22.36 29.87 15.68
C LYS A 1063 23.29 30.99 16.13
N VAL A 1064 23.43 32.02 15.30
CA VAL A 1064 24.17 33.24 15.62
C VAL A 1064 23.18 34.34 16.01
N ASN A 1065 23.15 34.67 17.30
CA ASN A 1065 22.32 35.73 17.86
C ASN A 1065 23.12 37.03 17.93
N VAL A 1066 22.55 38.13 17.44
CA VAL A 1066 23.19 39.45 17.43
C VAL A 1066 22.30 40.48 18.13
N SER A 1067 22.85 41.15 19.14
CA SER A 1067 22.10 42.14 19.93
C SER A 1067 22.92 43.38 20.25
N SER A 1068 22.26 44.48 20.59
CA SER A 1068 22.89 45.71 21.09
C SER A 1068 21.98 46.39 22.09
N ALA A 1069 22.50 46.82 23.24
CA ALA A 1069 21.71 47.42 24.33
C ALA A 1069 20.93 48.69 23.94
N GLY A 1070 21.29 49.34 22.83
CA GLY A 1070 20.60 50.52 22.28
C GLY A 1070 19.74 50.24 21.04
N SER A 1071 19.51 48.97 20.68
CA SER A 1071 18.80 48.54 19.47
C SER A 1071 17.98 47.28 19.73
N ASN A 1072 17.21 46.86 18.73
CA ASN A 1072 16.65 45.51 18.62
C ASN A 1072 17.74 44.43 18.42
N ALA A 1073 17.31 43.17 18.47
CA ALA A 1073 18.14 42.01 18.15
C ALA A 1073 17.77 41.41 16.77
N ASP A 1074 18.65 40.55 16.26
CA ASP A 1074 18.45 39.80 15.02
C ASP A 1074 19.29 38.51 15.03
N GLU A 1075 18.98 37.54 14.17
CA GLU A 1075 19.63 36.21 14.16
C GLU A 1075 19.70 35.56 12.78
N PHE A 1076 20.63 34.61 12.61
CA PHE A 1076 20.65 33.68 11.49
C PHE A 1076 21.12 32.28 11.93
N VAL A 1077 20.80 31.27 11.13
CA VAL A 1077 21.15 29.86 11.34
C VAL A 1077 22.07 29.37 10.23
N LEU A 1078 23.01 28.48 10.55
CA LEU A 1078 23.78 27.76 9.53
C LEU A 1078 24.06 26.34 10.00
N GLY A 1079 24.35 25.45 9.04
CA GLY A 1079 24.60 24.05 9.34
C GLY A 1079 24.82 23.18 8.10
N THR A 1080 24.72 21.88 8.29
CA THR A 1080 24.66 20.91 7.19
C THR A 1080 23.48 19.96 7.32
N ASN A 1081 22.87 19.58 6.20
CA ASN A 1081 21.66 18.77 6.15
C ASN A 1081 21.81 17.60 5.14
N PRO A 1082 21.17 16.43 5.38
CA PRO A 1082 21.20 15.30 4.45
C PRO A 1082 20.76 15.58 3.02
N ILE A 1083 19.86 16.54 2.80
CA ILE A 1083 19.33 16.90 1.48
C ILE A 1083 19.85 18.26 0.97
N ALA A 1084 20.86 18.84 1.63
CA ALA A 1084 21.50 20.06 1.16
C ALA A 1084 22.58 19.78 0.11
N THR A 1085 22.76 20.72 -0.81
CA THR A 1085 23.90 20.83 -1.72
C THR A 1085 24.84 21.95 -1.25
N ASP A 1086 25.99 22.14 -1.91
CA ASP A 1086 26.79 23.36 -1.71
C ASP A 1086 26.22 24.58 -2.49
N GLY A 1087 25.16 24.36 -3.28
CA GLY A 1087 24.43 25.36 -4.07
C GLY A 1087 23.36 26.10 -3.24
N TYR A 1088 22.34 26.63 -3.92
CA TYR A 1088 21.13 27.19 -3.30
C TYR A 1088 20.05 26.12 -3.18
N ASP A 1089 19.59 25.83 -1.98
CA ASP A 1089 18.52 24.87 -1.73
C ASP A 1089 17.26 25.57 -1.23
N PHE A 1090 16.27 25.80 -2.10
CA PHE A 1090 15.08 26.62 -1.78
C PHE A 1090 14.34 26.21 -0.48
N TYR A 1091 14.35 24.91 -0.15
CA TYR A 1091 13.67 24.37 1.02
C TYR A 1091 14.43 24.60 2.34
N LEU A 1092 15.77 24.64 2.29
CA LEU A 1092 16.66 24.77 3.45
C LEU A 1092 17.21 26.19 3.62
N ASP A 1093 17.50 26.87 2.51
CA ASP A 1093 18.08 28.22 2.46
C ASP A 1093 16.99 29.28 2.54
N LEU A 1094 16.72 29.72 3.77
CA LEU A 1094 15.58 30.56 4.07
C LEU A 1094 15.89 32.05 3.86
N PRO A 1095 15.00 32.83 3.21
CA PRO A 1095 15.19 34.26 3.01
C PRO A 1095 15.20 35.04 4.33
N SER A 1096 16.06 36.05 4.41
CA SER A 1096 16.06 36.99 5.55
C SER A 1096 14.82 37.87 5.57
N ALA A 1097 14.35 38.20 6.76
CA ALA A 1097 13.17 39.03 7.02
C ALA A 1097 13.20 40.38 6.26
N PRO A 1098 12.02 40.95 5.93
CA PRO A 1098 11.93 42.22 5.20
C PRO A 1098 12.47 43.41 6.00
N GLU A 1099 12.67 44.54 5.31
CA GLU A 1099 13.15 45.76 5.95
C GLU A 1099 12.13 46.35 6.94
N LYS A 1100 12.64 46.82 8.08
CA LYS A 1100 11.84 47.39 9.18
C LYS A 1100 11.44 48.84 8.85
N PRO A 1101 10.27 49.34 9.32
CA PRO A 1101 9.90 50.76 9.18
C PRO A 1101 10.75 51.74 9.98
N PHE A 1102 11.63 51.25 10.84
CA PHE A 1102 12.45 52.03 11.75
C PHE A 1102 13.92 51.57 11.71
N PRO A 1103 14.88 52.46 12.00
CA PRO A 1103 16.29 52.08 12.09
C PRO A 1103 16.51 51.01 13.17
N GLY A 1104 17.28 49.99 12.87
CA GLY A 1104 17.57 48.90 13.80
C GLY A 1104 18.71 48.00 13.32
N LEU A 1105 19.07 47.05 14.17
CA LEU A 1105 20.01 45.98 13.89
C LEU A 1105 19.45 45.05 12.83
N SER A 1106 20.27 44.67 11.85
CA SER A 1106 19.96 43.65 10.86
C SER A 1106 21.21 42.80 10.60
N VAL A 1107 21.06 41.48 10.64
CA VAL A 1107 22.12 40.52 10.30
C VAL A 1107 21.58 39.49 9.33
N PHE A 1108 22.36 39.13 8.32
CA PHE A 1108 21.96 38.13 7.33
C PHE A 1108 23.17 37.51 6.65
N ILE A 1109 23.03 36.25 6.27
CA ILE A 1109 23.99 35.54 5.42
C ILE A 1109 23.89 36.11 4.00
N THR A 1110 25.03 36.24 3.34
CA THR A 1110 25.16 36.76 1.97
C THR A 1110 25.90 35.79 1.08
N ARG A 1111 25.32 35.53 -0.10
CA ARG A 1111 26.02 34.98 -1.25
C ARG A 1111 26.26 36.13 -2.24
N GLU A 1112 27.53 36.47 -2.51
CA GLU A 1112 27.88 37.36 -3.63
C GLU A 1112 28.39 36.52 -4.81
N ALA A 1113 27.81 36.71 -6.01
CA ALA A 1113 28.11 35.91 -7.19
C ALA A 1113 29.45 36.31 -7.83
N PRO A 1114 30.21 35.30 -8.32
CA PRO A 1114 30.33 35.18 -9.77
C PRO A 1114 29.86 33.84 -10.37
N GLU A 1115 29.50 32.83 -9.57
CA GLU A 1115 29.45 31.44 -10.06
C GLU A 1115 28.06 30.79 -10.15
N ASP A 1116 27.03 31.35 -9.51
CA ASP A 1116 25.67 30.77 -9.58
C ASP A 1116 24.61 31.87 -9.77
N ILE A 1117 24.01 31.86 -10.96
CA ILE A 1117 23.02 32.85 -11.44
C ILE A 1117 21.59 32.53 -10.98
N PHE A 1118 21.38 31.40 -10.30
CA PHE A 1118 20.04 30.89 -9.96
C PHE A 1118 19.58 31.22 -8.52
N PHE A 1119 20.38 31.95 -7.72
CA PHE A 1119 19.99 32.38 -6.38
C PHE A 1119 18.73 33.27 -6.40
N ARG A 1120 17.61 32.76 -5.87
CA ARG A 1120 16.38 33.53 -5.69
C ARG A 1120 16.50 34.58 -4.58
N ASP A 1121 17.34 34.32 -3.58
CA ASP A 1121 17.52 35.16 -2.40
C ASP A 1121 18.97 35.56 -2.16
N LYS A 1122 19.21 36.87 -2.05
CA LYS A 1122 20.55 37.46 -1.81
C LYS A 1122 20.87 37.66 -0.33
N LYS A 1123 19.86 37.61 0.53
CA LYS A 1123 19.96 37.78 1.98
C LYS A 1123 19.24 36.60 2.63
N LEU A 1124 19.96 35.80 3.40
CA LEU A 1124 19.42 34.58 4.00
C LEU A 1124 19.40 34.68 5.53
N SER A 1125 18.35 34.15 6.15
CA SER A 1125 18.28 33.90 7.61
C SER A 1125 18.73 32.49 7.97
N ALA A 1126 18.77 31.57 7.01
CA ALA A 1126 19.37 30.25 7.17
C ALA A 1126 20.09 29.83 5.89
N GLU A 1127 21.26 29.21 6.01
CA GLU A 1127 21.95 28.54 4.89
C GLU A 1127 22.47 27.19 5.36
N PHE A 1128 22.07 26.12 4.68
CA PHE A 1128 22.59 24.78 4.92
C PHE A 1128 23.45 24.33 3.74
N ARG A 1129 24.41 23.44 4.01
CA ARG A 1129 25.26 22.86 2.98
C ARG A 1129 25.33 21.35 3.10
N GLU A 1130 25.80 20.68 2.04
CA GLU A 1130 26.04 19.24 2.11
C GLU A 1130 27.02 18.87 3.26
N ALA A 1131 26.93 17.64 3.76
CA ALA A 1131 27.82 17.15 4.82
C ALA A 1131 29.30 17.10 4.39
N PHE A 1132 30.20 17.10 5.37
CA PHE A 1132 31.61 16.87 5.10
C PHE A 1132 31.85 15.41 4.68
N SER A 1133 32.69 15.22 3.66
CA SER A 1133 33.14 13.90 3.26
C SER A 1133 34.07 13.30 4.32
N PRO A 1134 33.86 12.03 4.73
CA PRO A 1134 34.71 11.38 5.75
C PRO A 1134 36.14 11.08 5.26
N VAL A 1135 36.42 11.27 3.97
CA VAL A 1135 37.68 10.84 3.34
C VAL A 1135 38.66 12.00 3.12
N ASN A 1136 38.18 13.26 3.12
CA ASN A 1136 38.98 14.42 2.71
C ASN A 1136 38.94 15.55 3.75
N GLN A 1137 40.06 16.25 3.96
CA GLN A 1137 40.06 17.51 4.69
C GLN A 1137 39.37 18.57 3.83
N GLN A 1138 38.29 19.16 4.36
CA GLN A 1138 37.46 20.15 3.67
C GLN A 1138 37.23 21.36 4.59
N GLU A 1139 36.90 22.51 4.01
CA GLU A 1139 36.53 23.74 4.71
C GLU A 1139 35.23 24.27 4.09
N LYS A 1140 34.28 24.71 4.91
CA LYS A 1140 33.05 25.39 4.48
C LYS A 1140 33.00 26.79 5.11
N ILE A 1141 32.71 27.81 4.29
CA ILE A 1141 32.76 29.22 4.68
C ILE A 1141 31.40 29.89 4.41
N TRP A 1142 30.82 30.50 5.43
CA TRP A 1142 29.60 31.32 5.35
C TRP A 1142 29.95 32.81 5.51
N HIS A 1143 29.54 33.62 4.55
CA HIS A 1143 29.70 35.08 4.61
C HIS A 1143 28.42 35.71 5.14
N PHE A 1144 28.52 36.70 6.01
CA PHE A 1144 27.36 37.42 6.53
C PHE A 1144 27.65 38.92 6.67
N ASN A 1145 26.59 39.72 6.61
CA ASN A 1145 26.63 41.17 6.77
C ASN A 1145 25.87 41.61 8.03
N LEU A 1146 26.37 42.68 8.67
CA LEU A 1146 25.74 43.31 9.82
C LEU A 1146 25.50 44.80 9.54
N VAL A 1147 24.27 45.24 9.77
CA VAL A 1147 23.88 46.65 9.79
C VAL A 1147 23.44 46.99 11.22
N CYS A 1148 24.03 48.04 11.81
CA CYS A 1148 23.65 48.52 13.13
C CYS A 1148 23.66 50.05 13.18
N ASN A 1149 22.52 50.63 13.59
CA ASN A 1149 22.35 52.08 13.70
C ASN A 1149 22.64 52.63 15.11
N SER A 1150 22.88 51.73 16.07
CA SER A 1150 23.22 52.07 17.45
C SER A 1150 24.73 52.27 17.61
N THR A 1151 25.14 53.21 18.45
CA THR A 1151 26.56 53.40 18.84
C THR A 1151 26.96 52.51 20.01
N SER A 1152 26.02 51.78 20.61
CA SER A 1152 26.31 50.80 21.67
C SER A 1152 27.03 49.58 21.09
N PRO A 1153 27.85 48.86 21.89
CA PRO A 1153 28.48 47.63 21.44
C PRO A 1153 27.47 46.64 20.86
N VAL A 1154 27.91 45.87 19.86
CA VAL A 1154 27.17 44.74 19.30
C VAL A 1154 27.75 43.46 19.89
N GLU A 1155 26.90 42.60 20.42
CA GLU A 1155 27.26 41.32 21.02
C GLU A 1155 26.83 40.18 20.11
N PHE A 1156 27.71 39.20 19.94
CA PHE A 1156 27.44 37.96 19.20
C PHE A 1156 27.42 36.80 20.19
N ASN A 1157 26.34 36.02 20.16
CA ASN A 1157 26.19 34.84 21.01
C ASN A 1157 25.78 33.65 20.15
N LEU A 1158 26.46 32.52 20.33
CA LEU A 1158 26.09 31.26 19.72
C LEU A 1158 25.09 30.53 20.62
N SER A 1159 24.01 30.02 20.04
CA SER A 1159 23.08 29.10 20.70
C SER A 1159 22.89 27.85 19.85
N ASP A 1160 22.32 26.81 20.45
CA ASP A 1160 21.92 25.57 19.76
C ASP A 1160 23.08 24.88 19.02
N ILE A 1161 24.27 24.87 19.63
CA ILE A 1161 25.49 24.29 19.04
C ILE A 1161 25.46 22.77 19.17
N ASP A 1162 25.40 22.08 18.03
CA ASP A 1162 25.44 20.62 17.95
C ASP A 1162 26.51 20.11 16.97
N LEU A 1163 27.77 20.56 17.16
CA LEU A 1163 28.89 20.18 16.30
C LEU A 1163 29.45 18.79 16.68
N PRO A 1164 29.77 17.92 15.70
CA PRO A 1164 30.47 16.66 15.96
C PRO A 1164 31.84 16.87 16.61
N ASN A 1165 32.27 15.91 17.45
CA ASN A 1165 33.51 16.02 18.24
C ASN A 1165 34.80 16.11 17.40
N ASP A 1166 34.74 15.67 16.15
CA ASP A 1166 35.83 15.63 15.18
C ASP A 1166 35.91 16.90 14.30
N TYR A 1167 34.99 17.85 14.48
CA TYR A 1167 34.97 19.12 13.76
C TYR A 1167 35.71 20.17 14.59
N THR A 1168 36.63 20.92 13.96
CA THR A 1168 37.50 21.91 14.64
C THR A 1168 37.38 23.30 14.09
#